data_AF-A0A7C7NL67-F1
#
_entry.id   AF-A0A7C7NL67-F1
#
_cell.length_a   1.000
_cell.length_b   1.000
_cell.length_c   1.000
_cell.angle_alpha   90.00
_cell.angle_beta   90.00
_cell.angle_gamma   90.00
#
_symmetry.space_group_name_H-M   'P 1'
#
loop_
_entity.id
_entity.type
_entity.pdbx_description
1 polymer ?
#
loop_
_entity_poly.entity_id
_entity_poly.type
_entity_poly.pdbx_seq_one_letter_code
_entity_poly.pdbx_strand_id
1 'polypeptide(L)'
;MRGSGILCHLTSLPSESGKGCLGHHALRFLDVLQSTGQSVWQMLPIHPPDQYDSPYASTSAFAGDTNLLDPDIRIRPFTRGGLLDFRKLNPWVHDWALYQIAKQQHGGAAWSEWEEPIRRRETSALEEMRGRNLKDYWRHIGEQQAFEQQWSELRRAAEERGVELVGDLPFFVAGDSADVWANQHLFQLDESGQPIAVSGVPPDAFSDDGQYWGTPLFAWNEHRSDGFSWWQKRVEVALKRFHRLRIDHFRAVEEYWSIPANSDNARYGEWKEGPGDELLTALCSVAGEGRLIAEDLGIIPATVIEMRRRHNLPGMAVLHFAFDGSEKNPHLPGNITEDVICYTGTHDNDTTVGWYSSIEQNTRENITRALSGESTIDKGERPIHRRLIRAALASRAATTILALQDVMGLDSSARMNTPGTREGNWNWQFMWTDIAQNDLNWLAAITEATGRWQEGRFSTGGAEDGGSLGAGVGSSTGMGDAAAEGIGRTRGDVQGGGGDGKPGEVVAYFSAEIGLRSDLPTYSGGLGVLAGDHIKAAADKGLDFVAVTLLYRRGYGRQHLDGDGRQTETFPAFDPRTILEDTGIDISIPLDGKSLYSRIWKYTVESEFGGEVDVLFLDTAHPDNSPIHSALGSRLYGGGDETRIRQEYLLGIGGIRALKALGIWPLKGIHLNEGHCAFAGLEMLRQGWSREQLSTGIRCDFRNSAGSLR
;
A
#
# COMPACT_ATOMS: atom_id res chain seq x y z
N MET A 1 5.93 -5.03 31.19
CA MET A 1 4.77 -5.90 30.85
C MET A 1 5.31 -7.19 30.24
N ARG A 2 4.83 -8.37 30.65
CA ARG A 2 5.30 -9.66 30.12
C ARG A 2 4.35 -10.17 29.03
N GLY A 3 4.85 -10.47 27.84
CA GLY A 3 4.03 -10.95 26.71
C GLY A 3 4.63 -12.20 26.06
N SER A 4 3.86 -12.80 25.14
CA SER A 4 4.35 -13.85 24.25
C SER A 4 3.85 -13.65 22.82
N GLY A 5 4.49 -14.33 21.87
CA GLY A 5 4.17 -14.25 20.46
C GLY A 5 4.59 -15.47 19.67
N ILE A 6 4.23 -15.44 18.39
CA ILE A 6 4.55 -16.49 17.43
C ILE A 6 5.48 -15.94 16.35
N LEU A 7 6.52 -16.71 16.02
CA LEU A 7 7.32 -16.55 14.81
C LEU A 7 6.67 -17.38 13.69
N CYS A 8 6.13 -16.68 12.70
CA CYS A 8 5.56 -17.28 11.49
C CYS A 8 5.67 -16.26 10.36
N HIS A 9 6.38 -16.59 9.28
CA HIS A 9 6.44 -15.67 8.14
C HIS A 9 5.13 -15.73 7.33
N LEU A 10 4.82 -14.66 6.59
CA LEU A 10 3.61 -14.59 5.77
C LEU A 10 3.58 -15.69 4.71
N THR A 11 4.72 -16.05 4.12
CA THR A 11 4.80 -17.10 3.11
C THR A 11 4.40 -18.47 3.62
N SER A 12 4.50 -18.70 4.95
CA SER A 12 4.11 -19.95 5.62
C SER A 12 2.61 -20.07 5.85
N LEU A 13 1.85 -18.99 5.68
CA LEU A 13 0.40 -19.05 5.72
C LEU A 13 -0.13 -19.88 4.53
N PRO A 14 -1.26 -20.59 4.71
CA PRO A 14 -1.97 -21.22 3.61
C PRO A 14 -2.25 -20.23 2.48
N SER A 15 -2.36 -20.73 1.25
CA SER A 15 -2.70 -19.92 0.08
C SER A 15 -3.36 -20.76 -1.00
N GLU A 16 -4.32 -20.17 -1.71
CA GLU A 16 -4.92 -20.78 -2.91
C GLU A 16 -4.04 -20.59 -4.16
N SER A 17 -3.10 -19.64 -4.13
CA SER A 17 -2.23 -19.27 -5.26
C SER A 17 -0.78 -19.75 -5.13
N GLY A 18 -0.44 -20.47 -4.05
CA GLY A 18 0.84 -21.16 -3.86
C GLY A 18 1.77 -20.58 -2.79
N LYS A 19 1.77 -19.25 -2.55
CA LYS A 19 2.50 -18.61 -1.43
C LYS A 19 1.55 -17.78 -0.57
N GLY A 20 1.74 -17.81 0.74
CA GLY A 20 0.95 -16.99 1.68
C GLY A 20 1.12 -15.50 1.41
N CYS A 21 0.04 -14.73 1.61
CA CYS A 21 -0.07 -13.31 1.22
C CYS A 21 -0.74 -12.46 2.32
N LEU A 22 -0.85 -11.15 2.09
CA LEU A 22 -1.48 -10.12 2.94
C LEU A 22 -3.02 -10.20 2.92
N GLY A 23 -3.55 -11.42 2.95
CA GLY A 23 -4.93 -11.73 2.66
C GLY A 23 -5.79 -12.16 3.84
N HIS A 24 -6.91 -12.79 3.51
CA HIS A 24 -7.84 -13.34 4.50
C HIS A 24 -7.17 -14.36 5.46
N HIS A 25 -6.16 -15.09 5.00
CA HIS A 25 -5.38 -16.00 5.84
C HIS A 25 -4.53 -15.28 6.89
N ALA A 26 -3.99 -14.10 6.57
CA ALA A 26 -3.26 -13.29 7.54
C ALA A 26 -4.21 -12.77 8.64
N LEU A 27 -5.41 -12.34 8.26
CA LEU A 27 -6.45 -11.92 9.22
C LEU A 27 -6.88 -13.08 10.12
N ARG A 28 -7.11 -14.26 9.54
CA ARG A 28 -7.44 -15.48 10.31
C ARG A 28 -6.30 -15.89 11.25
N PHE A 29 -5.05 -15.68 10.86
CA PHE A 29 -3.91 -15.95 11.74
C PHE A 29 -3.88 -15.00 12.94
N LEU A 30 -4.22 -13.72 12.75
CA LEU A 30 -4.39 -12.79 13.88
C LEU A 30 -5.48 -13.26 14.86
N ASP A 31 -6.58 -13.86 14.38
CA ASP A 31 -7.61 -14.45 15.25
C ASP A 31 -7.07 -15.64 16.06
N VAL A 32 -6.16 -16.44 15.48
CA VAL A 32 -5.44 -17.51 16.21
C VAL A 32 -4.55 -16.93 17.30
N LEU A 33 -3.80 -15.87 17.00
CA LEU A 33 -2.95 -15.21 18.00
C LEU A 33 -3.78 -14.67 19.15
N GLN A 34 -4.88 -13.97 18.86
CA GLN A 34 -5.78 -13.43 19.86
C GLN A 34 -6.41 -14.52 20.74
N SER A 35 -6.94 -15.58 20.12
CA SER A 35 -7.58 -16.69 20.85
C SER A 35 -6.62 -17.53 21.70
N THR A 36 -5.31 -17.44 21.42
CA THR A 36 -4.26 -18.12 22.20
C THR A 36 -3.49 -17.18 23.14
N GLY A 37 -3.93 -15.92 23.27
CA GLY A 37 -3.34 -14.93 24.19
C GLY A 37 -2.00 -14.36 23.75
N GLN A 38 -1.64 -14.53 22.48
CA GLN A 38 -0.38 -14.07 21.92
C GLN A 38 -0.50 -12.60 21.49
N SER A 39 0.39 -11.76 22.01
CA SER A 39 0.39 -10.31 21.77
C SER A 39 1.46 -9.87 20.77
N VAL A 40 2.20 -10.80 20.16
CA VAL A 40 3.27 -10.50 19.21
C VAL A 40 3.22 -11.47 18.03
N TRP A 41 3.36 -10.94 16.82
CA TRP A 41 3.61 -11.70 15.60
C TRP A 41 4.94 -11.27 15.01
N GLN A 42 5.93 -12.17 15.05
CA GLN A 42 7.23 -11.94 14.44
C GLN A 42 7.30 -12.53 13.05
N MET A 43 7.87 -11.76 12.12
CA MET A 43 8.08 -12.15 10.74
C MET A 43 9.57 -11.99 10.36
N LEU A 44 9.97 -12.73 9.33
CA LEU A 44 11.23 -12.51 8.61
C LEU A 44 11.13 -11.24 7.74
N PRO A 45 12.22 -10.79 7.09
CA PRO A 45 12.16 -9.65 6.18
C PRO A 45 11.10 -9.87 5.08
N ILE A 46 10.42 -8.79 4.70
CA ILE A 46 9.28 -8.78 3.78
C ILE A 46 9.64 -8.15 2.43
N HIS A 47 10.94 -8.13 2.13
CA HIS A 47 11.49 -7.56 0.92
C HIS A 47 11.53 -8.60 -0.20
N PRO A 48 11.58 -8.19 -1.48
CA PRO A 48 11.68 -9.14 -2.60
C PRO A 48 12.87 -10.08 -2.40
N PRO A 49 12.67 -11.40 -2.29
CA PRO A 49 13.76 -12.31 -1.95
C PRO A 49 14.76 -12.46 -3.09
N ASP A 50 15.88 -13.14 -2.83
CA ASP A 50 16.80 -13.54 -3.89
C ASP A 50 16.25 -14.71 -4.74
N GLN A 51 17.05 -15.17 -5.70
CA GLN A 51 16.72 -16.30 -6.57
C GLN A 51 16.54 -17.64 -5.83
N TYR A 52 16.94 -17.72 -4.56
CA TYR A 52 16.81 -18.89 -3.69
C TYR A 52 15.70 -18.69 -2.64
N ASP A 53 14.82 -17.71 -2.84
CA ASP A 53 13.74 -17.32 -1.93
C ASP A 53 14.21 -16.81 -0.55
N SER A 54 15.48 -16.44 -0.40
CA SER A 54 16.00 -15.91 0.86
C SER A 54 15.53 -14.48 1.11
N PRO A 55 14.82 -14.19 2.22
CA PRO A 55 14.39 -12.85 2.56
C PRO A 55 15.56 -11.96 3.04
N TYR A 56 16.72 -12.54 3.37
CA TYR A 56 17.90 -11.83 3.88
C TYR A 56 18.82 -11.31 2.75
N ALA A 57 18.62 -11.76 1.51
CA ALA A 57 19.42 -11.38 0.35
C ALA A 57 18.61 -10.56 -0.67
N SER A 58 17.83 -9.59 -0.19
CA SER A 58 16.89 -8.86 -1.03
C SER A 58 17.53 -7.89 -2.03
N THR A 59 16.89 -7.74 -3.19
CA THR A 59 17.18 -6.69 -4.18
C THR A 59 16.76 -5.28 -3.74
N SER A 60 16.08 -5.14 -2.58
CA SER A 60 15.88 -3.85 -1.93
C SER A 60 15.76 -3.93 -0.42
N ALA A 61 16.37 -3.00 0.31
CA ALA A 61 16.20 -2.80 1.75
C ALA A 61 14.94 -1.99 2.12
N PHE A 62 14.19 -1.51 1.12
CA PHE A 62 12.98 -0.70 1.31
C PHE A 62 11.75 -1.31 0.67
N ALA A 63 11.85 -1.85 -0.55
CA ALA A 63 10.68 -2.38 -1.26
C ALA A 63 10.00 -3.53 -0.49
N GLY A 64 8.67 -3.60 -0.55
CA GLY A 64 7.92 -4.78 -0.14
C GLY A 64 7.86 -5.80 -1.27
N ASP A 65 7.89 -7.09 -0.93
CA ASP A 65 7.68 -8.16 -1.90
C ASP A 65 6.24 -8.13 -2.42
N THR A 66 6.08 -7.75 -3.68
CA THR A 66 4.78 -7.66 -4.35
C THR A 66 4.11 -9.02 -4.51
N ASN A 67 4.84 -10.13 -4.38
CA ASN A 67 4.25 -11.47 -4.38
C ASN A 67 3.43 -11.74 -3.11
N LEU A 68 3.60 -10.94 -2.06
CA LEU A 68 2.77 -11.00 -0.85
C LEU A 68 1.44 -10.28 -1.00
N LEU A 69 1.16 -9.60 -2.12
CA LEU A 69 -0.14 -8.97 -2.35
C LEU A 69 -1.23 -10.01 -2.53
N ASP A 70 -2.37 -9.80 -1.86
CA ASP A 70 -3.60 -10.54 -2.13
C ASP A 70 -4.33 -9.87 -3.31
N PRO A 71 -4.54 -10.57 -4.45
CA PRO A 71 -5.24 -10.01 -5.61
C PRO A 71 -6.73 -9.74 -5.36
N ASP A 72 -7.33 -10.37 -4.34
CA ASP A 72 -8.76 -10.22 -4.02
C ASP A 72 -9.04 -9.00 -3.13
N ILE A 73 -8.01 -8.43 -2.48
CA ILE A 73 -8.16 -7.21 -1.69
C ILE A 73 -8.20 -6.00 -2.62
N ARG A 74 -9.34 -5.28 -2.58
CA ARG A 74 -9.53 -4.05 -3.33
C ARG A 74 -8.60 -2.95 -2.83
N ILE A 75 -7.66 -2.58 -3.69
CA ILE A 75 -6.77 -1.44 -3.47
C ILE A 75 -7.49 -0.15 -3.90
N ARG A 76 -7.25 0.96 -3.19
CA ARG A 76 -7.82 2.24 -3.61
C ARG A 76 -7.32 2.59 -5.02
N PRO A 77 -8.20 3.08 -5.92
CA PRO A 77 -7.79 3.44 -7.27
C PRO A 77 -6.62 4.41 -7.24
N PHE A 78 -5.58 4.11 -8.03
CA PHE A 78 -4.43 4.98 -8.16
C PHE A 78 -4.83 6.24 -8.94
N THR A 79 -4.81 7.39 -8.27
CA THR A 79 -4.80 8.68 -8.97
C THR A 79 -3.36 9.09 -9.20
N ARG A 80 -3.10 9.83 -10.28
CA ARG A 80 -1.77 10.40 -10.51
C ARG A 80 -1.29 11.24 -9.32
N GLY A 81 -2.18 12.03 -8.72
CA GLY A 81 -1.87 12.79 -7.50
C GLY A 81 -1.43 11.86 -6.36
N GLY A 82 -2.16 10.76 -6.14
CA GLY A 82 -1.81 9.75 -5.14
C GLY A 82 -0.46 9.09 -5.37
N LEU A 83 -0.10 8.75 -6.60
CA LEU A 83 1.21 8.17 -6.94
C LEU A 83 2.36 9.19 -6.79
N LEU A 84 2.13 10.44 -7.18
CA LEU A 84 3.10 11.53 -7.00
C LEU A 84 3.36 11.80 -5.51
N ASP A 85 2.31 11.85 -4.70
CA ASP A 85 2.44 12.06 -3.26
C ASP A 85 3.10 10.87 -2.58
N PHE A 86 2.77 9.64 -2.99
CA PHE A 86 3.43 8.44 -2.52
C PHE A 86 4.94 8.46 -2.80
N ARG A 87 5.35 8.82 -4.02
CA ARG A 87 6.77 8.98 -4.39
C ARG A 87 7.46 10.07 -3.58
N LYS A 88 6.81 11.22 -3.34
CA LYS A 88 7.39 12.30 -2.51
C LYS A 88 7.62 11.85 -1.08
N LEU A 89 6.67 11.10 -0.50
CA LEU A 89 6.77 10.59 0.88
C LEU A 89 7.73 9.40 1.01
N ASN A 90 8.01 8.69 -0.08
CA ASN A 90 8.87 7.52 -0.13
C ASN A 90 9.87 7.63 -1.30
N PRO A 91 10.89 8.51 -1.22
CA PRO A 91 11.79 8.77 -2.35
C PRO A 91 12.50 7.52 -2.91
N TRP A 92 12.76 6.51 -2.07
CA TRP A 92 13.36 5.23 -2.45
C TRP A 92 12.60 4.50 -3.56
N VAL A 93 11.29 4.73 -3.72
CA VAL A 93 10.48 4.08 -4.77
C VAL A 93 10.90 4.53 -6.18
N HIS A 94 11.51 5.72 -6.29
CA HIS A 94 12.06 6.21 -7.55
C HIS A 94 13.21 5.31 -8.01
N ASP A 95 14.17 5.07 -7.12
CA ASP A 95 15.34 4.24 -7.40
C ASP A 95 14.96 2.78 -7.61
N TRP A 96 14.01 2.27 -6.82
CA TRP A 96 13.42 0.95 -7.03
C TRP A 96 12.83 0.79 -8.43
N ALA A 97 11.99 1.74 -8.87
CA ALA A 97 11.36 1.66 -10.18
C ALA A 97 12.37 1.73 -11.33
N LEU A 98 13.39 2.59 -11.22
CA LEU A 98 14.47 2.64 -12.22
C LEU A 98 15.32 1.37 -12.23
N TYR A 99 15.63 0.82 -11.05
CA TYR A 99 16.38 -0.42 -10.90
C TYR A 99 15.65 -1.59 -11.56
N GLN A 100 14.34 -1.74 -11.33
CA GLN A 100 13.53 -2.79 -11.92
C GLN A 100 13.51 -2.71 -13.45
N ILE A 101 13.37 -1.49 -14.01
CA ILE A 101 13.41 -1.25 -15.46
C ILE A 101 14.78 -1.62 -16.03
N ALA A 102 15.86 -1.12 -15.42
CA ALA A 102 17.21 -1.40 -15.87
C ALA A 102 17.52 -2.90 -15.81
N LYS A 103 17.17 -3.57 -14.69
CA LYS A 103 17.34 -5.01 -14.51
C LYS A 103 16.60 -5.81 -15.58
N GLN A 104 15.37 -5.43 -15.90
CA GLN A 104 14.59 -6.06 -16.96
C GLN A 104 15.22 -5.87 -18.34
N GLN A 105 15.69 -4.66 -18.68
CA GLN A 105 16.34 -4.38 -19.97
C GLN A 105 17.65 -5.15 -20.17
N HIS A 106 18.32 -5.49 -19.06
CA HIS A 106 19.56 -6.26 -19.04
C HIS A 106 19.34 -7.77 -18.79
N GLY A 107 18.11 -8.27 -18.97
CA GLY A 107 17.83 -9.71 -18.84
C GLY A 107 18.07 -10.29 -17.45
N GLY A 108 18.01 -9.47 -16.40
CA GLY A 108 18.24 -9.87 -15.02
C GLY A 108 19.69 -9.78 -14.53
N ALA A 109 20.63 -9.33 -15.37
CA ALA A 109 22.02 -9.14 -14.98
C ALA A 109 22.18 -8.17 -13.80
N ALA A 110 23.21 -8.38 -12.99
CA ALA A 110 23.51 -7.53 -11.84
C ALA A 110 23.86 -6.11 -12.28
N TRP A 111 23.55 -5.11 -11.45
CA TRP A 111 23.74 -3.70 -11.85
C TRP A 111 25.18 -3.32 -12.19
N SER A 112 26.16 -4.01 -11.61
CA SER A 112 27.59 -3.84 -11.89
C SER A 112 27.98 -4.22 -13.32
N GLU A 113 27.14 -4.99 -14.01
CA GLU A 113 27.34 -5.48 -15.38
C GLU A 113 26.61 -4.62 -16.44
N TRP A 114 25.79 -3.65 -16.02
CA TRP A 114 25.06 -2.76 -16.93
C TRP A 114 26.00 -1.78 -17.65
N GLU A 115 25.56 -1.20 -18.78
CA GLU A 115 26.37 -0.18 -19.44
C GLU A 115 26.69 0.99 -18.51
N GLU A 116 27.86 1.59 -18.73
CA GLU A 116 28.42 2.60 -17.83
C GLU A 116 27.46 3.75 -17.51
N PRO A 117 26.72 4.35 -18.47
CA PRO A 117 25.81 5.46 -18.14
C PRO A 117 24.70 5.08 -17.15
N ILE A 118 24.15 3.87 -17.23
CA ILE A 118 23.12 3.39 -16.30
C ILE A 118 23.76 2.91 -14.99
N ARG A 119 24.87 2.16 -15.08
CA ARG A 119 25.64 1.70 -13.91
C ARG A 119 26.13 2.85 -13.03
N ARG A 120 26.65 3.92 -13.63
CA ARG A 120 27.11 5.16 -12.97
C ARG A 120 25.98 6.14 -12.66
N ARG A 121 24.74 5.84 -13.07
CA ARG A 121 23.55 6.66 -12.82
C ARG A 121 23.65 8.07 -13.40
N GLU A 122 24.17 8.19 -14.61
CA GLU A 122 24.18 9.46 -15.33
C GLU A 122 22.75 9.99 -15.49
N THR A 123 22.52 11.24 -15.07
CA THR A 123 21.17 11.81 -15.00
C THR A 123 20.44 11.77 -16.33
N SER A 124 21.11 12.11 -17.43
CA SER A 124 20.52 12.06 -18.77
C SER A 124 20.12 10.65 -19.20
N ALA A 125 20.95 9.65 -18.89
CA ALA A 125 20.68 8.25 -19.24
C ALA A 125 19.48 7.70 -18.46
N LEU A 126 19.40 8.01 -17.16
CA LEU A 126 18.26 7.62 -16.32
C LEU A 126 16.96 8.32 -16.72
N GLU A 127 17.03 9.60 -17.11
CA GLU A 127 15.86 10.34 -17.59
C GLU A 127 15.36 9.83 -18.94
N GLU A 128 16.27 9.49 -19.86
CA GLU A 128 15.95 8.87 -21.14
C GLU A 128 15.30 7.49 -20.95
N MET A 129 15.91 6.65 -20.10
CA MET A 129 15.37 5.34 -19.73
C MET A 129 13.98 5.48 -19.11
N ARG A 130 13.80 6.39 -18.14
CA ARG A 130 12.50 6.67 -17.53
C ARG A 130 11.48 7.13 -18.56
N GLY A 131 11.86 8.05 -19.44
CA GLY A 131 10.99 8.61 -20.49
C GLY A 131 10.46 7.56 -21.46
N ARG A 132 11.32 6.61 -21.86
CA ARG A 132 10.91 5.47 -22.71
C ARG A 132 10.03 4.44 -22.00
N ASN A 133 10.07 4.39 -20.67
CA ASN A 133 9.43 3.35 -19.86
C ASN A 133 8.46 3.95 -18.82
N LEU A 134 7.80 5.08 -19.14
CA LEU A 134 6.93 5.78 -18.18
C LEU A 134 5.82 4.89 -17.60
N LYS A 135 5.24 4.00 -18.42
CA LYS A 135 4.19 3.08 -17.98
C LYS A 135 4.71 2.10 -16.92
N ASP A 136 5.85 1.45 -17.17
CA ASP A 136 6.45 0.51 -16.22
C ASP A 136 6.99 1.21 -14.98
N TYR A 137 7.55 2.41 -15.15
CA TYR A 137 8.00 3.25 -14.05
C TYR A 137 6.88 3.53 -13.06
N TRP A 138 5.71 3.97 -13.54
CA TRP A 138 4.55 4.21 -12.68
C TRP A 138 3.89 2.93 -12.18
N ARG A 139 3.93 1.84 -12.97
CA ARG A 139 3.46 0.52 -12.53
C ARG A 139 4.24 0.05 -11.29
N HIS A 140 5.57 0.10 -11.31
CA HIS A 140 6.40 -0.30 -10.16
C HIS A 140 6.16 0.55 -8.91
N ILE A 141 5.92 1.85 -9.08
CA ILE A 141 5.53 2.73 -7.96
C ILE A 141 4.13 2.35 -7.43
N GLY A 142 3.18 2.08 -8.32
CA GLY A 142 1.83 1.65 -7.95
C GLY A 142 1.79 0.31 -7.22
N GLU A 143 2.62 -0.65 -7.63
CA GLU A 143 2.80 -1.95 -6.97
C GLU A 143 3.29 -1.78 -5.52
N GLN A 144 4.24 -0.87 -5.28
CA GLN A 144 4.70 -0.56 -3.92
C GLN A 144 3.66 0.21 -3.12
N GLN A 145 2.89 1.12 -3.74
CA GLN A 145 1.78 1.78 -3.06
C GLN A 145 0.68 0.78 -2.66
N ALA A 146 0.39 -0.19 -3.53
CA ALA A 146 -0.50 -1.31 -3.25
C ALA A 146 -0.03 -2.10 -2.02
N PHE A 147 1.27 -2.43 -1.97
CA PHE A 147 1.87 -3.15 -0.85
C PHE A 147 1.68 -2.39 0.46
N GLU A 148 1.99 -1.09 0.48
CA GLU A 148 1.82 -0.26 1.68
C GLU A 148 0.36 -0.14 2.11
N GLN A 149 -0.60 -0.13 1.18
CA GLN A 149 -2.03 -0.12 1.50
C GLN A 149 -2.46 -1.43 2.20
N GLN A 150 -2.18 -2.58 1.60
CA GLN A 150 -2.55 -3.88 2.20
C GLN A 150 -1.81 -4.12 3.52
N TRP A 151 -0.53 -3.73 3.59
CA TRP A 151 0.25 -3.82 4.82
C TRP A 151 -0.35 -2.96 5.94
N SER A 152 -0.76 -1.73 5.63
CA SER A 152 -1.41 -0.84 6.59
C SER A 152 -2.73 -1.42 7.11
N GLU A 153 -3.49 -2.12 6.27
CA GLU A 153 -4.70 -2.83 6.68
C GLU A 153 -4.41 -3.99 7.64
N LEU A 154 -3.38 -4.80 7.34
CA LEU A 154 -2.93 -5.87 8.23
C LEU A 154 -2.48 -5.31 9.58
N ARG A 155 -1.66 -4.25 9.56
CA ARG A 155 -1.17 -3.58 10.77
C ARG A 155 -2.32 -3.09 11.64
N ARG A 156 -3.31 -2.39 11.05
CA ARG A 156 -4.50 -1.93 11.78
C ARG A 156 -5.28 -3.11 12.37
N ALA A 157 -5.48 -4.19 11.60
CA ALA A 157 -6.18 -5.38 12.08
C ALA A 157 -5.45 -6.08 13.24
N ALA A 158 -4.12 -6.03 13.26
CA ALA A 158 -3.28 -6.52 14.35
C ALA A 158 -3.43 -5.63 15.60
N GLU A 159 -3.37 -4.31 15.43
CA GLU A 159 -3.57 -3.33 16.51
C GLU A 159 -4.95 -3.49 17.16
N GLU A 160 -6.02 -3.66 16.37
CA GLU A 160 -7.39 -3.93 16.86
C GLU A 160 -7.50 -5.21 17.69
N ARG A 161 -6.59 -6.17 17.49
CA ARG A 161 -6.52 -7.43 18.24
C ARG A 161 -5.50 -7.42 19.36
N GLY A 162 -4.81 -6.30 19.60
CA GLY A 162 -3.76 -6.22 20.63
C GLY A 162 -2.44 -6.90 20.24
N VAL A 163 -2.21 -7.14 18.94
CA VAL A 163 -1.03 -7.87 18.43
C VAL A 163 0.00 -6.90 17.85
N GLU A 164 1.22 -6.93 18.38
CA GLU A 164 2.37 -6.23 17.81
C GLU A 164 3.01 -7.02 16.68
N LEU A 165 3.10 -6.42 15.50
CA LEU A 165 3.98 -6.90 14.43
C LEU A 165 5.45 -6.57 14.72
N VAL A 166 6.31 -7.59 14.77
CA VAL A 166 7.77 -7.47 14.87
C VAL A 166 8.40 -7.84 13.54
N GLY A 167 9.10 -6.89 12.94
CA GLY A 167 9.84 -7.08 11.70
C GLY A 167 11.29 -7.42 11.94
N ASP A 168 12.00 -7.64 10.84
CA ASP A 168 13.39 -8.06 10.84
C ASP A 168 14.17 -7.29 9.77
N LEU A 169 15.33 -6.77 10.17
CA LEU A 169 16.16 -5.88 9.38
C LEU A 169 17.54 -6.53 9.23
N PRO A 170 17.83 -7.15 8.06
CA PRO A 170 19.14 -7.73 7.75
C PRO A 170 20.23 -6.66 7.92
N PHE A 171 21.35 -6.96 8.59
CA PHE A 171 22.38 -5.93 8.78
C PHE A 171 22.94 -5.45 7.44
N PHE A 172 23.45 -6.39 6.66
CA PHE A 172 23.96 -6.16 5.32
C PHE A 172 22.83 -6.22 4.28
N VAL A 173 23.10 -5.65 3.10
CA VAL A 173 22.18 -5.65 1.96
C VAL A 173 22.84 -6.35 0.77
N ALA A 174 22.05 -6.99 -0.10
CA ALA A 174 22.61 -7.70 -1.25
C ALA A 174 23.39 -6.75 -2.17
N GLY A 175 24.49 -7.25 -2.74
CA GLY A 175 25.32 -6.47 -3.68
C GLY A 175 24.54 -6.04 -4.91
N ASP A 176 23.80 -6.97 -5.51
CA ASP A 176 22.88 -6.66 -6.60
C ASP A 176 21.52 -6.19 -6.08
N SER A 177 21.45 -4.93 -5.66
CA SER A 177 20.23 -4.29 -5.14
C SER A 177 20.08 -2.85 -5.63
N ALA A 178 18.85 -2.35 -5.58
CA ALA A 178 18.55 -0.95 -5.83
C ALA A 178 19.30 -0.03 -4.84
N ASP A 179 19.54 -0.48 -3.61
CA ASP A 179 20.18 0.30 -2.55
C ASP A 179 21.65 0.55 -2.84
N VAL A 180 22.38 -0.52 -3.19
CA VAL A 180 23.81 -0.42 -3.51
C VAL A 180 23.99 0.33 -4.82
N TRP A 181 23.18 0.03 -5.85
CA TRP A 181 23.24 0.75 -7.12
C TRP A 181 23.00 2.25 -6.94
N ALA A 182 21.97 2.65 -6.17
CA ALA A 182 21.62 4.05 -5.97
C ALA A 182 22.57 4.81 -5.03
N ASN A 183 23.24 4.10 -4.12
CA ASN A 183 24.05 4.69 -3.06
C ASN A 183 25.47 4.11 -3.02
N GLN A 184 26.11 3.89 -4.18
CA GLN A 184 27.41 3.21 -4.31
C GLN A 184 28.49 3.73 -3.33
N HIS A 185 28.53 5.04 -3.09
CA HIS A 185 29.47 5.68 -2.16
C HIS A 185 29.33 5.20 -0.70
N LEU A 186 28.17 4.68 -0.30
CA LEU A 186 27.92 4.16 1.05
C LEU A 186 28.48 2.74 1.26
N PHE A 187 29.11 2.16 0.25
CA PHE A 187 29.62 0.78 0.24
C PHE A 187 31.08 0.72 -0.23
N GLN A 188 31.79 -0.32 0.20
CA GLN A 188 33.19 -0.56 -0.17
C GLN A 188 33.28 -1.24 -1.53
N LEU A 189 33.16 -0.44 -2.59
CA LEU A 189 33.15 -0.89 -3.99
C LEU A 189 34.37 -0.38 -4.75
N ASP A 190 34.81 -1.14 -5.76
CA ASP A 190 35.79 -0.68 -6.74
C ASP A 190 35.13 0.19 -7.83
N GLU A 191 35.94 0.70 -8.78
CA GLU A 191 35.44 1.55 -9.85
C GLU A 191 34.44 0.86 -10.80
N SER A 192 34.42 -0.48 -10.82
CA SER A 192 33.48 -1.27 -11.62
C SER A 192 32.16 -1.56 -10.90
N GLY A 193 32.07 -1.19 -9.61
CA GLY A 193 30.92 -1.46 -8.75
C GLY A 193 30.97 -2.82 -8.06
N GLN A 194 32.10 -3.53 -8.13
CA GLN A 194 32.30 -4.80 -7.42
C GLN A 194 32.75 -4.57 -5.98
N PRO A 195 32.34 -5.40 -5.00
CA PRO A 195 32.82 -5.29 -3.63
C PRO A 195 34.34 -5.51 -3.55
N ILE A 196 35.04 -4.64 -2.82
CA ILE A 196 36.47 -4.84 -2.49
C ILE A 196 36.62 -5.94 -1.44
N ALA A 197 35.69 -5.94 -0.48
CA ALA A 197 35.56 -6.94 0.57
C ALA A 197 34.07 -7.19 0.83
N VAL A 198 33.78 -8.37 1.38
CA VAL A 198 32.44 -8.86 1.62
C VAL A 198 32.25 -9.31 3.07
N SER A 199 30.99 -9.37 3.46
CA SER A 199 30.56 -9.84 4.77
C SER A 199 30.71 -11.35 4.94
N GLY A 200 30.90 -11.77 6.18
CA GLY A 200 30.72 -13.14 6.61
C GLY A 200 30.89 -13.27 8.12
N VAL A 201 31.19 -14.48 8.56
CA VAL A 201 31.64 -14.76 9.93
C VAL A 201 32.87 -15.68 9.90
N PRO A 202 33.79 -15.53 10.87
CA PRO A 202 34.96 -16.39 10.95
C PRO A 202 34.57 -17.85 11.24
N PRO A 203 35.53 -18.80 11.10
CA PRO A 203 35.35 -20.15 11.62
C PRO A 203 34.93 -20.18 13.09
N ASP A 204 34.01 -21.08 13.40
CA ASP A 204 33.51 -21.32 14.75
C ASP A 204 33.29 -22.82 14.99
N ALA A 205 32.70 -23.17 16.13
CA ALA A 205 32.43 -24.57 16.49
C ALA A 205 31.39 -25.26 15.58
N PHE A 206 30.69 -24.51 14.72
CA PHE A 206 29.67 -25.01 13.80
C PHE A 206 30.14 -25.01 12.34
N SER A 207 31.17 -24.22 11.99
CA SER A 207 31.77 -24.17 10.64
C SER A 207 33.29 -24.00 10.68
N ASP A 208 34.03 -25.02 10.21
CA ASP A 208 35.50 -25.04 10.13
C ASP A 208 36.10 -23.96 9.20
N ASP A 209 35.31 -23.50 8.23
CA ASP A 209 35.69 -22.50 7.22
C ASP A 209 35.00 -21.14 7.43
N GLY A 210 34.16 -21.02 8.47
CA GLY A 210 33.29 -19.86 8.69
C GLY A 210 32.14 -19.81 7.68
N GLN A 211 31.54 -18.64 7.50
CA GLN A 211 30.49 -18.45 6.49
C GLN A 211 30.82 -17.26 5.61
N TYR A 212 30.85 -17.49 4.30
CA TYR A 212 31.01 -16.46 3.29
C TYR A 212 29.64 -16.05 2.78
N TRP A 213 29.17 -14.86 3.14
CA TRP A 213 27.84 -14.39 2.72
C TRP A 213 27.87 -13.58 1.42
N GLY A 214 29.01 -12.95 1.11
CA GLY A 214 29.22 -12.28 -0.18
C GLY A 214 28.52 -10.92 -0.35
N THR A 215 27.92 -10.36 0.70
CA THR A 215 27.30 -9.03 0.63
C THR A 215 28.34 -7.92 0.82
N PRO A 216 28.20 -6.74 0.16
CA PRO A 216 29.13 -5.64 0.30
C PRO A 216 29.17 -5.07 1.72
N LEU A 217 30.35 -4.60 2.12
CA LEU A 217 30.56 -3.93 3.40
C LEU A 217 30.26 -2.43 3.29
N PHE A 218 29.80 -1.84 4.39
CA PHE A 218 29.51 -0.40 4.45
C PHE A 218 30.79 0.45 4.50
N ALA A 219 30.77 1.58 3.81
CA ALA A 219 31.79 2.63 3.95
C ALA A 219 31.44 3.52 5.15
N TRP A 220 31.68 3.05 6.38
CA TRP A 220 31.21 3.71 7.61
C TRP A 220 31.60 5.18 7.75
N ASN A 221 32.73 5.61 7.19
CA ASN A 221 33.11 7.01 7.18
C ASN A 221 32.13 7.89 6.39
N GLU A 222 31.61 7.40 5.27
CA GLU A 222 30.62 8.11 4.45
C GLU A 222 29.28 8.20 5.19
N HIS A 223 28.85 7.10 5.84
CA HIS A 223 27.67 7.12 6.71
C HIS A 223 27.83 8.08 7.89
N ARG A 224 29.01 8.16 8.52
CA ARG A 224 29.25 9.14 9.59
C ARG A 224 29.15 10.58 9.08
N SER A 225 29.59 10.84 7.84
CA SER A 225 29.65 12.19 7.27
C SER A 225 28.27 12.84 7.09
N ASP A 226 27.23 12.03 6.86
CA ASP A 226 25.84 12.49 6.68
C ASP A 226 24.93 12.21 7.90
N GLY A 227 25.53 11.75 9.01
CA GLY A 227 24.80 11.41 10.22
C GLY A 227 23.97 10.13 10.11
N PHE A 228 24.40 9.17 9.32
CA PHE A 228 23.75 7.87 9.11
C PHE A 228 22.37 8.00 8.45
N SER A 229 22.23 8.91 7.49
CA SER A 229 20.92 9.30 6.94
C SER A 229 20.20 8.12 6.27
N TRP A 230 20.94 7.27 5.54
CA TRP A 230 20.42 6.07 4.89
C TRP A 230 19.89 5.05 5.90
N TRP A 231 20.65 4.81 6.98
CA TRP A 231 20.27 3.90 8.07
C TRP A 231 19.05 4.40 8.85
N GLN A 232 19.00 5.70 9.16
CA GLN A 232 17.82 6.31 9.77
C GLN A 232 16.60 6.11 8.87
N LYS A 233 16.73 6.36 7.56
CA LYS A 233 15.62 6.19 6.61
C LYS A 233 15.12 4.75 6.54
N ARG A 234 16.05 3.79 6.56
CA ARG A 234 15.77 2.36 6.55
C ARG A 234 14.91 1.96 7.76
N VAL A 235 15.28 2.42 8.95
CA VAL A 235 14.52 2.18 10.19
C VAL A 235 13.16 2.88 10.17
N GLU A 236 13.08 4.15 9.71
CA GLU A 236 11.81 4.87 9.58
C GLU A 236 10.81 4.11 8.70
N VAL A 237 11.24 3.66 7.52
CA VAL A 237 10.36 2.96 6.57
C VAL A 237 9.92 1.62 7.16
N ALA A 238 10.83 0.87 7.77
CA ALA A 238 10.50 -0.40 8.42
C ALA A 238 9.51 -0.21 9.60
N LEU A 239 9.63 0.86 10.40
CA LEU A 239 8.69 1.15 11.50
C LEU A 239 7.34 1.73 11.05
N LYS A 240 7.19 2.15 9.78
CA LYS A 240 5.85 2.35 9.19
C LYS A 240 5.11 1.03 9.02
N ARG A 241 5.84 -0.08 8.89
CA ARG A 241 5.28 -1.43 8.68
C ARG A 241 5.16 -2.20 10.01
N PHE A 242 6.15 -2.09 10.87
CA PHE A 242 6.24 -2.87 12.11
C PHE A 242 6.21 -1.99 13.36
N HIS A 243 5.81 -2.57 14.49
CA HIS A 243 5.83 -1.91 15.80
C HIS A 243 7.22 -1.95 16.44
N ARG A 244 7.96 -3.04 16.19
CA ARG A 244 9.35 -3.22 16.62
C ARG A 244 10.15 -3.90 15.51
N LEU A 245 11.46 -3.73 15.53
CA LEU A 245 12.40 -4.28 14.55
C LEU A 245 13.53 -5.03 15.24
N ARG A 246 13.75 -6.26 14.81
CA ARG A 246 15.01 -6.98 15.06
C ARG A 246 16.06 -6.48 14.09
N ILE A 247 17.22 -6.07 14.62
CA ILE A 247 18.42 -5.82 13.83
C ILE A 247 19.20 -7.13 13.84
N ASP A 248 19.22 -7.78 12.69
CA ASP A 248 19.98 -8.99 12.45
C ASP A 248 21.48 -8.72 12.60
N HIS A 249 22.26 -9.74 12.95
CA HIS A 249 23.71 -9.70 13.07
C HIS A 249 24.24 -8.46 13.83
N PHE A 250 23.61 -8.14 14.96
CA PHE A 250 23.81 -6.87 15.68
C PHE A 250 25.26 -6.62 16.08
N ARG A 251 26.05 -7.69 16.28
CA ARG A 251 27.47 -7.58 16.61
C ARG A 251 28.28 -6.79 15.58
N ALA A 252 27.85 -6.72 14.32
CA ALA A 252 28.47 -5.91 13.28
C ALA A 252 28.37 -4.39 13.50
N VAL A 253 27.52 -3.95 14.44
CA VAL A 253 27.53 -2.57 14.94
C VAL A 253 28.84 -2.26 15.66
N GLU A 254 29.41 -3.21 16.41
CA GLU A 254 30.69 -3.00 17.11
C GLU A 254 31.88 -3.43 16.25
N GLU A 255 31.84 -4.65 15.71
CA GLU A 255 32.89 -5.17 14.84
C GLU A 255 32.31 -6.11 13.80
N TYR A 256 32.74 -6.02 12.55
CA TYR A 256 32.30 -6.91 11.47
C TYR A 256 33.47 -7.68 10.86
N TRP A 257 33.19 -8.88 10.35
CA TRP A 257 34.20 -9.72 9.71
C TRP A 257 34.29 -9.35 8.23
N SER A 258 35.45 -8.85 7.81
CA SER A 258 35.71 -8.35 6.47
C SER A 258 36.55 -9.34 5.69
N ILE A 259 35.95 -10.00 4.69
CA ILE A 259 36.61 -11.00 3.85
C ILE A 259 37.00 -10.35 2.51
N PRO A 260 38.26 -10.39 2.05
CA PRO A 260 38.59 -9.93 0.70
C PRO A 260 37.74 -10.65 -0.35
N ALA A 261 37.12 -9.91 -1.29
CA ALA A 261 36.06 -10.45 -2.14
C ALA A 261 36.50 -11.69 -2.97
N ASN A 262 37.77 -11.74 -3.38
CA ASN A 262 38.35 -12.85 -4.16
C ASN A 262 38.86 -14.03 -3.29
N SER A 263 38.44 -14.13 -2.03
CA SER A 263 38.83 -15.23 -1.14
C SER A 263 37.99 -16.47 -1.37
N ASP A 264 38.61 -17.65 -1.27
CA ASP A 264 37.90 -18.94 -1.42
C ASP A 264 36.86 -19.20 -0.32
N ASN A 265 37.11 -18.69 0.90
CA ASN A 265 36.24 -18.86 2.06
C ASN A 265 36.45 -17.73 3.09
N ALA A 266 35.72 -17.81 4.21
CA ALA A 266 35.71 -16.77 5.23
C ALA A 266 36.95 -16.76 6.14
N ARG A 267 37.86 -17.74 6.07
CA ARG A 267 39.06 -17.82 6.92
C ARG A 267 40.03 -16.66 6.70
N TYR A 268 40.01 -16.07 5.53
CA TYR A 268 40.90 -14.99 5.11
C TYR A 268 40.42 -13.60 5.54
N GLY A 269 39.30 -13.53 6.27
CA GLY A 269 38.81 -12.26 6.77
C GLY A 269 39.57 -11.74 7.98
N GLU A 270 39.21 -10.53 8.38
CA GLU A 270 39.71 -9.88 9.59
C GLU A 270 38.59 -9.08 10.28
N TRP A 271 38.69 -8.93 11.60
CA TRP A 271 37.79 -8.05 12.35
C TRP A 271 38.08 -6.59 12.00
N LYS A 272 37.02 -5.85 11.67
CA LYS A 272 37.04 -4.41 11.44
C LYS A 272 36.07 -3.72 12.40
N GLU A 273 36.44 -2.54 12.87
CA GLU A 273 35.61 -1.72 13.73
C GLU A 273 34.35 -1.23 13.00
N GLY A 274 33.20 -1.43 13.62
CA GLY A 274 31.91 -0.95 13.18
C GLY A 274 31.62 0.49 13.63
N PRO A 275 30.39 0.97 13.42
CA PRO A 275 30.02 2.35 13.73
C PRO A 275 29.78 2.60 15.23
N GLY A 276 29.53 1.55 16.01
CA GLY A 276 29.31 1.59 17.46
C GLY A 276 28.11 2.43 17.87
N ASP A 277 28.27 3.13 18.99
CA ASP A 277 27.22 3.96 19.62
C ASP A 277 26.65 5.07 18.73
N GLU A 278 27.43 5.58 17.79
CA GLU A 278 26.99 6.68 16.92
C GLU A 278 25.85 6.23 16.00
N LEU A 279 25.93 5.03 15.43
CA LEU A 279 24.83 4.45 14.66
C LEU A 279 23.62 4.21 15.56
N LEU A 280 23.81 3.59 16.73
CA LEU A 280 22.68 3.28 17.63
C LEU A 280 21.97 4.54 18.12
N THR A 281 22.72 5.61 18.39
CA THR A 281 22.15 6.92 18.75
C THR A 281 21.28 7.45 17.61
N ALA A 282 21.78 7.41 16.37
CA ALA A 282 21.03 7.84 15.19
C ALA A 282 19.76 6.99 14.99
N LEU A 283 19.87 5.67 15.07
CA LEU A 283 18.72 4.76 14.89
C LEU A 283 17.68 4.92 16.00
N CYS A 284 18.09 5.02 17.26
CA CYS A 284 17.18 5.21 18.39
C CYS A 284 16.44 6.55 18.31
N SER A 285 17.09 7.60 17.76
CA SER A 285 16.48 8.92 17.62
C SER A 285 15.24 8.92 16.70
N VAL A 286 15.25 8.09 15.65
CA VAL A 286 14.12 7.94 14.72
C VAL A 286 13.18 6.81 15.10
N ALA A 287 13.70 5.76 15.76
CA ALA A 287 12.88 4.62 16.16
C ALA A 287 11.95 4.95 17.33
N GLY A 288 12.42 5.76 18.27
CA GLY A 288 11.80 5.90 19.58
C GLY A 288 12.14 4.73 20.51
N GLU A 289 11.79 4.90 21.79
CA GLU A 289 12.20 3.98 22.85
C GLU A 289 11.54 2.59 22.72
N GLY A 290 12.34 1.54 22.98
CA GLY A 290 11.85 0.16 23.08
C GLY A 290 11.43 -0.50 21.76
N ARG A 291 11.74 0.12 20.60
CA ARG A 291 11.34 -0.39 19.28
C ARG A 291 12.39 -1.21 18.55
N LEU A 292 13.64 -1.16 18.96
CA LEU A 292 14.73 -1.93 18.34
C LEU A 292 15.10 -3.12 19.23
N ILE A 293 15.42 -4.25 18.61
CA ILE A 293 15.82 -5.50 19.24
C ILE A 293 17.17 -5.91 18.64
N ALA A 294 18.14 -6.27 19.47
CA ALA A 294 19.44 -6.73 19.03
C ALA A 294 19.42 -8.26 18.84
N GLU A 295 19.73 -8.74 17.64
CA GLU A 295 20.12 -10.14 17.44
C GLU A 295 21.60 -10.30 17.87
N ASP A 296 21.81 -10.74 19.11
CA ASP A 296 23.11 -10.91 19.74
C ASP A 296 23.43 -12.40 20.01
N LEU A 297 23.21 -13.27 19.02
CA LEU A 297 23.55 -14.70 19.10
C LEU A 297 24.97 -14.98 18.58
N GLY A 298 25.49 -16.16 18.95
CA GLY A 298 26.84 -16.60 18.63
C GLY A 298 27.88 -16.20 19.68
N ILE A 299 29.15 -16.14 19.27
CA ILE A 299 30.25 -15.73 20.16
C ILE A 299 30.25 -14.20 20.25
N ILE A 300 29.63 -13.68 21.31
CA ILE A 300 29.43 -12.25 21.51
C ILE A 300 30.33 -11.71 22.63
N PRO A 301 31.20 -10.71 22.36
CA PRO A 301 31.94 -9.99 23.39
C PRO A 301 31.04 -9.32 24.43
N ALA A 302 31.51 -9.20 25.67
CA ALA A 302 30.77 -8.49 26.73
C ALA A 302 30.46 -7.03 26.36
N THR A 303 31.33 -6.41 25.56
CA THR A 303 31.18 -5.03 25.07
C THR A 303 29.95 -4.84 24.18
N VAL A 304 29.58 -5.83 23.34
CA VAL A 304 28.34 -5.80 22.54
C VAL A 304 27.11 -5.79 23.46
N ILE A 305 27.14 -6.62 24.52
CA ILE A 305 26.07 -6.72 25.52
C ILE A 305 25.92 -5.39 26.28
N GLU A 306 27.04 -4.79 26.68
CA GLU A 306 27.08 -3.48 27.34
C GLU A 306 26.56 -2.38 26.41
N MET A 307 26.94 -2.39 25.13
CA MET A 307 26.47 -1.45 24.11
C MET A 307 24.95 -1.52 23.95
N ARG A 308 24.36 -2.71 23.70
CA ARG A 308 22.89 -2.79 23.55
C ARG A 308 22.14 -2.34 24.80
N ARG A 309 22.69 -2.62 26.00
CA ARG A 309 22.09 -2.19 27.27
C ARG A 309 22.12 -0.69 27.47
N ARG A 310 23.21 -0.01 27.07
CA ARG A 310 23.29 1.47 27.11
C ARG A 310 22.22 2.15 26.27
N HIS A 311 21.79 1.50 25.18
CA HIS A 311 20.73 1.98 24.29
C HIS A 311 19.35 1.37 24.56
N ASN A 312 19.20 0.57 25.64
CA ASN A 312 17.95 -0.12 25.99
C ASN A 312 17.40 -1.07 24.89
N LEU A 313 18.28 -1.70 24.12
CA LEU A 313 17.90 -2.72 23.14
C LEU A 313 17.86 -4.09 23.84
N PRO A 314 16.70 -4.78 23.89
CA PRO A 314 16.65 -6.16 24.32
C PRO A 314 17.48 -7.05 23.39
N GLY A 315 18.24 -7.96 23.98
CA GLY A 315 18.94 -9.02 23.26
C GLY A 315 18.05 -10.24 23.03
N MET A 316 18.67 -11.38 22.74
CA MET A 316 18.01 -12.65 22.47
C MET A 316 18.54 -13.77 23.37
N ALA A 317 17.65 -14.67 23.76
CA ALA A 317 18.02 -15.94 24.39
C ALA A 317 17.31 -17.10 23.69
N VAL A 318 18.05 -18.10 23.23
CA VAL A 318 17.51 -19.22 22.46
C VAL A 318 17.73 -20.52 23.22
N LEU A 319 16.66 -21.20 23.61
CA LEU A 319 16.76 -22.39 24.46
C LEU A 319 17.51 -23.56 23.80
N HIS A 320 17.50 -23.67 22.46
CA HIS A 320 18.31 -24.68 21.76
C HIS A 320 19.82 -24.54 22.03
N PHE A 321 20.30 -23.36 22.46
CA PHE A 321 21.71 -23.12 22.81
C PHE A 321 22.00 -23.23 24.32
N ALA A 322 21.00 -23.56 25.14
CA ALA A 322 21.09 -23.47 26.59
C ALA A 322 21.77 -24.64 27.29
N PHE A 323 21.83 -25.81 26.66
CA PHE A 323 22.06 -27.09 27.36
C PHE A 323 23.44 -27.72 27.11
N ASP A 324 24.45 -26.88 26.89
CA ASP A 324 25.85 -27.26 26.67
C ASP A 324 26.55 -27.90 27.91
N GLY A 325 25.89 -27.88 29.07
CA GLY A 325 26.39 -28.41 30.34
C GLY A 325 27.01 -27.35 31.26
N SER A 326 27.15 -26.10 30.81
CA SER A 326 27.62 -24.99 31.62
C SER A 326 26.47 -24.34 32.40
N GLU A 327 26.56 -24.32 33.74
CA GLU A 327 25.57 -23.61 34.59
C GLU A 327 25.57 -22.09 34.35
N LYS A 328 26.60 -21.55 33.70
CA LYS A 328 26.74 -20.13 33.36
C LYS A 328 26.19 -19.78 31.98
N ASN A 329 25.68 -20.75 31.22
CA ASN A 329 25.17 -20.49 29.89
C ASN A 329 24.01 -19.46 29.96
N PRO A 330 24.09 -18.33 29.24
CA PRO A 330 23.11 -17.24 29.36
C PRO A 330 21.73 -17.61 28.82
N HIS A 331 21.62 -18.66 28.00
CA HIS A 331 20.36 -19.13 27.44
C HIS A 331 19.59 -20.09 28.35
N LEU A 332 20.18 -20.53 29.48
CA LEU A 332 19.48 -21.35 30.46
C LEU A 332 18.26 -20.60 31.03
N PRO A 333 17.08 -21.23 31.16
CA PRO A 333 15.88 -20.57 31.66
C PRO A 333 16.05 -19.81 32.98
N GLY A 334 16.91 -20.31 33.88
CA GLY A 334 17.22 -19.67 35.16
C GLY A 334 18.16 -18.46 35.07
N ASN A 335 18.92 -18.34 33.98
CA ASN A 335 19.87 -17.25 33.72
C ASN A 335 19.29 -16.15 32.82
N ILE A 336 18.19 -16.43 32.11
CA ILE A 336 17.47 -15.46 31.28
C ILE A 336 16.99 -14.28 32.15
N THR A 337 17.31 -13.06 31.70
CA THR A 337 16.95 -11.79 32.32
C THR A 337 15.79 -11.10 31.61
N GLU A 338 15.33 -9.96 32.13
CA GLU A 338 14.19 -9.22 31.55
C GLU A 338 14.56 -8.43 30.27
N ASP A 339 15.85 -8.13 30.08
CA ASP A 339 16.41 -7.37 28.95
C ASP A 339 16.66 -8.22 27.70
N VAL A 340 15.99 -9.37 27.56
CA VAL A 340 16.07 -10.22 26.37
C VAL A 340 14.69 -10.72 25.94
N ILE A 341 14.61 -11.11 24.66
CA ILE A 341 13.51 -11.88 24.09
C ILE A 341 13.90 -13.35 24.09
N CYS A 342 13.08 -14.20 24.70
CA CYS A 342 13.34 -15.64 24.77
C CYS A 342 12.67 -16.38 23.60
N TYR A 343 13.39 -17.28 22.96
CA TYR A 343 12.93 -18.16 21.89
C TYR A 343 13.16 -19.62 22.29
N THR A 344 12.33 -20.53 21.78
CA THR A 344 12.68 -21.96 21.76
C THR A 344 13.83 -22.18 20.77
N GLY A 345 13.56 -21.87 19.51
CA GLY A 345 14.48 -21.77 18.37
C GLY A 345 14.05 -20.61 17.45
N THR A 346 14.93 -20.19 16.55
CA THR A 346 14.64 -19.21 15.49
C THR A 346 14.29 -19.90 14.18
N HIS A 347 14.21 -19.15 13.07
CA HIS A 347 14.01 -19.72 11.73
C HIS A 347 15.25 -20.46 11.18
N ASP A 348 16.44 -20.19 11.74
CA ASP A 348 17.70 -20.87 11.38
C ASP A 348 17.91 -22.18 12.14
N ASN A 349 17.22 -22.34 13.27
CA ASN A 349 17.23 -23.57 14.02
C ASN A 349 16.34 -24.62 13.34
N ASP A 350 16.64 -25.89 13.61
CA ASP A 350 15.66 -26.95 13.37
C ASP A 350 14.45 -26.77 14.30
N THR A 351 13.34 -27.43 14.01
CA THR A 351 12.23 -27.55 14.96
C THR A 351 12.71 -28.17 16.27
N THR A 352 12.05 -27.89 17.39
CA THR A 352 12.43 -28.45 18.68
C THR A 352 12.40 -29.98 18.68
N VAL A 353 11.46 -30.61 17.95
CA VAL A 353 11.41 -32.08 17.83
C VAL A 353 12.57 -32.60 16.98
N GLY A 354 12.86 -31.94 15.85
CA GLY A 354 14.00 -32.26 14.99
C GLY A 354 15.34 -32.10 15.70
N TRP A 355 15.58 -30.94 16.30
CA TRP A 355 16.75 -30.62 17.12
C TRP A 355 16.94 -31.63 18.26
N TYR A 356 15.90 -31.92 19.04
CA TYR A 356 16.03 -32.89 20.15
C TYR A 356 16.39 -34.30 19.67
N SER A 357 15.91 -34.66 18.47
CA SER A 357 16.21 -35.95 17.84
C SER A 357 17.65 -36.05 17.32
N SER A 358 18.27 -34.92 16.95
CA SER A 358 19.65 -34.87 16.41
C SER A 358 20.74 -34.68 17.46
N ILE A 359 20.45 -34.09 18.62
CA ILE A 359 21.45 -33.87 19.68
C ILE A 359 21.89 -35.16 20.41
N GLU A 360 23.10 -35.11 20.97
CA GLU A 360 23.70 -36.20 21.74
C GLU A 360 22.97 -36.49 23.07
N GLN A 361 23.13 -37.71 23.56
CA GLN A 361 22.52 -38.19 24.80
C GLN A 361 22.89 -37.33 26.02
N ASN A 362 24.13 -36.87 26.13
CA ASN A 362 24.59 -36.01 27.22
C ASN A 362 23.82 -34.68 27.26
N THR A 363 23.56 -34.07 26.10
CA THR A 363 22.75 -32.84 25.99
C THR A 363 21.30 -33.09 26.42
N ARG A 364 20.71 -34.25 26.07
CA ARG A 364 19.36 -34.64 26.53
C ARG A 364 19.27 -34.80 28.05
N GLU A 365 20.32 -35.33 28.67
CA GLU A 365 20.41 -35.43 30.13
C GLU A 365 20.53 -34.05 30.79
N ASN A 366 21.30 -33.13 30.19
CA ASN A 366 21.38 -31.74 30.63
C ASN A 366 20.02 -31.04 30.56
N ILE A 367 19.25 -31.23 29.47
CA ILE A 367 17.87 -30.73 29.36
C ILE A 367 17.01 -31.28 30.49
N THR A 368 17.06 -32.59 30.72
CA THR A 368 16.27 -33.26 31.76
C THR A 368 16.61 -32.72 33.16
N ARG A 369 17.89 -32.48 33.44
CA ARG A 369 18.36 -31.87 34.70
C ARG A 369 17.91 -30.42 34.84
N ALA A 370 18.08 -29.60 33.81
CA ALA A 370 17.72 -28.18 33.83
C ALA A 370 16.21 -27.97 33.97
N LEU A 371 15.39 -28.86 33.40
CA LEU A 371 13.93 -28.83 33.49
C LEU A 371 13.40 -29.68 34.65
N SER A 372 14.25 -30.17 35.54
CA SER A 372 13.86 -31.09 36.61
C SER A 372 13.02 -30.45 37.73
N GLY A 373 12.84 -29.12 37.74
CA GLY A 373 11.89 -28.42 38.60
C GLY A 373 10.42 -28.60 38.20
N GLU A 374 10.13 -29.21 37.04
CA GLU A 374 8.77 -29.55 36.64
C GLU A 374 8.19 -30.65 37.55
N SER A 375 6.90 -30.53 37.90
CA SER A 375 6.15 -31.56 38.66
C SER A 375 6.39 -32.96 38.10
N THR A 376 6.49 -33.98 38.95
CA THR A 376 6.68 -35.39 38.54
C THR A 376 5.58 -35.92 37.62
N ILE A 377 4.40 -35.27 37.61
CA ILE A 377 3.31 -35.56 36.67
C ILE A 377 3.65 -35.06 35.25
N ASP A 378 4.39 -33.96 35.13
CA ASP A 378 4.73 -33.34 33.83
C ASP A 378 5.95 -33.96 33.13
N LYS A 379 6.83 -34.63 33.89
CA LYS A 379 8.08 -35.22 33.37
C LYS A 379 7.89 -36.46 32.50
N GLY A 380 6.76 -37.18 32.66
CA GLY A 380 6.48 -38.45 31.98
C GLY A 380 5.51 -38.36 30.79
N GLU A 381 4.73 -37.28 30.68
CA GLU A 381 3.55 -37.24 29.78
C GLU A 381 3.63 -36.18 28.67
N ARG A 382 4.55 -35.20 28.74
CA ARG A 382 4.59 -34.08 27.78
C ARG A 382 5.74 -34.19 26.76
N PRO A 383 5.46 -34.07 25.45
CA PRO A 383 6.49 -33.98 24.41
C PRO A 383 7.49 -32.83 24.65
N ILE A 384 8.72 -32.98 24.15
CA ILE A 384 9.81 -32.03 24.37
C ILE A 384 9.49 -30.58 23.98
N HIS A 385 8.79 -30.36 22.85
CA HIS A 385 8.41 -29.01 22.40
C HIS A 385 7.57 -28.28 23.47
N ARG A 386 6.60 -28.95 24.09
CA ARG A 386 5.76 -28.34 25.16
C ARG A 386 6.57 -28.01 26.41
N ARG A 387 7.57 -28.84 26.74
CA ARG A 387 8.45 -28.60 27.90
C ARG A 387 9.34 -27.37 27.68
N LEU A 388 9.94 -27.22 26.49
CA LEU A 388 10.72 -26.02 26.16
C LEU A 388 9.84 -24.78 26.06
N ILE A 389 8.65 -24.87 25.44
CA ILE A 389 7.70 -23.74 25.37
C ILE A 389 7.33 -23.27 26.78
N ARG A 390 7.02 -24.20 27.69
CA ARG A 390 6.74 -23.84 29.09
C ARG A 390 7.95 -23.18 29.76
N ALA A 391 9.15 -23.71 29.58
CA ALA A 391 10.36 -23.11 30.15
C ALA A 391 10.59 -21.69 29.62
N ALA A 392 10.38 -21.46 28.31
CA ALA A 392 10.48 -20.16 27.68
C ALA A 392 9.44 -19.17 28.25
N LEU A 393 8.19 -19.61 28.41
CA LEU A 393 7.11 -18.79 28.98
C LEU A 393 7.33 -18.55 30.49
N ALA A 394 7.88 -19.50 31.25
CA ALA A 394 8.19 -19.33 32.66
C ALA A 394 9.42 -18.45 32.94
N SER A 395 10.30 -18.26 31.95
CA SER A 395 11.53 -17.46 32.07
C SER A 395 11.27 -15.99 32.44
N ARG A 396 12.31 -15.26 32.88
CA ARG A 396 12.16 -13.84 33.22
C ARG A 396 12.07 -12.89 32.01
N ALA A 397 12.29 -13.36 30.79
CA ALA A 397 12.22 -12.55 29.58
C ALA A 397 10.91 -11.76 29.46
N ALA A 398 11.00 -10.48 29.12
CA ALA A 398 9.84 -9.62 28.96
C ALA A 398 8.93 -10.08 27.80
N THR A 399 9.51 -10.59 26.72
CA THR A 399 8.79 -11.20 25.59
C THR A 399 9.32 -12.60 25.35
N THR A 400 8.43 -13.55 25.07
CA THR A 400 8.78 -14.89 24.59
C THR A 400 8.20 -15.10 23.20
N ILE A 401 9.00 -15.57 22.23
CA ILE A 401 8.54 -15.84 20.87
C ILE A 401 8.70 -17.33 20.59
N LEU A 402 7.64 -17.96 20.07
CA LEU A 402 7.58 -19.40 19.80
C LEU A 402 7.47 -19.62 18.30
N ALA A 403 8.30 -20.46 17.71
CA ALA A 403 8.11 -20.88 16.33
C ALA A 403 6.77 -21.62 16.18
N LEU A 404 5.99 -21.33 15.12
CA LEU A 404 4.70 -21.99 14.90
C LEU A 404 4.87 -23.51 14.76
N GLN A 405 5.98 -23.96 14.16
CA GLN A 405 6.36 -25.37 14.05
C GLN A 405 6.48 -26.05 15.42
N ASP A 406 7.05 -25.34 16.41
CA ASP A 406 7.20 -25.85 17.77
C ASP A 406 5.85 -25.94 18.49
N VAL A 407 4.97 -24.96 18.26
CA VAL A 407 3.59 -24.98 18.78
C VAL A 407 2.82 -26.20 18.25
N MET A 408 3.06 -26.58 16.99
CA MET A 408 2.45 -27.76 16.38
C MET A 408 3.25 -29.07 16.62
N GLY A 409 4.39 -29.00 17.29
CA GLY A 409 5.24 -30.17 17.56
C GLY A 409 5.74 -30.88 16.31
N LEU A 410 5.99 -30.15 15.22
CA LEU A 410 6.48 -30.71 13.95
C LEU A 410 7.95 -31.11 14.03
N ASP A 411 8.36 -32.03 13.15
CA ASP A 411 9.75 -32.51 13.02
C ASP A 411 10.57 -31.69 12.00
N SER A 412 11.78 -32.14 11.68
CA SER A 412 12.71 -31.44 10.77
C SER A 412 12.19 -31.21 9.35
N SER A 413 11.12 -31.90 8.92
CA SER A 413 10.48 -31.61 7.63
C SER A 413 9.84 -30.22 7.58
N ALA A 414 9.60 -29.60 8.73
CA ALA A 414 9.02 -28.26 8.86
C ALA A 414 10.06 -27.14 9.09
N ARG A 415 11.36 -27.46 9.03
CA ARG A 415 12.43 -26.48 9.23
C ARG A 415 12.35 -25.36 8.19
N MET A 416 12.48 -24.10 8.64
CA MET A 416 12.38 -22.94 7.76
C MET A 416 13.66 -22.69 6.97
N ASN A 417 14.82 -22.73 7.63
CA ASN A 417 16.12 -22.54 6.99
C ASN A 417 17.20 -23.43 7.60
N THR A 418 18.12 -23.91 6.77
CA THR A 418 19.37 -24.55 7.17
C THR A 418 20.54 -23.65 6.74
N PRO A 419 21.15 -22.90 7.68
CA PRO A 419 22.29 -22.04 7.38
C PRO A 419 23.42 -22.79 6.64
N GLY A 420 24.03 -22.11 5.66
CA GLY A 420 25.07 -22.69 4.81
C GLY A 420 24.58 -23.51 3.61
N THR A 421 23.26 -23.66 3.43
CA THR A 421 22.66 -24.31 2.25
C THR A 421 21.98 -23.29 1.33
N ARG A 422 21.82 -23.62 0.04
CA ARG A 422 21.20 -22.73 -0.96
C ARG A 422 19.78 -23.14 -1.35
N GLU A 423 19.47 -24.43 -1.38
CA GLU A 423 18.19 -24.95 -1.86
C GLU A 423 17.37 -25.56 -0.72
N GLY A 424 16.05 -25.59 -0.88
CA GLY A 424 15.13 -26.24 0.05
C GLY A 424 14.75 -25.42 1.30
N ASN A 425 15.13 -24.14 1.35
CA ASN A 425 14.81 -23.23 2.44
C ASN A 425 13.57 -22.37 2.13
N TRP A 426 13.03 -21.72 3.16
CA TRP A 426 11.99 -20.68 3.09
C TRP A 426 10.63 -21.10 2.51
N ASN A 427 10.43 -22.41 2.32
CA ASN A 427 9.30 -22.99 1.62
C ASN A 427 8.26 -23.64 2.54
N TRP A 428 8.51 -23.68 3.86
CA TRP A 428 7.59 -24.32 4.79
C TRP A 428 6.25 -23.56 4.88
N GLN A 429 5.15 -24.31 4.76
CA GLN A 429 3.78 -23.85 4.89
C GLN A 429 2.97 -24.83 5.73
N PHE A 430 2.01 -24.31 6.49
CA PHE A 430 1.00 -25.13 7.16
C PHE A 430 -0.34 -25.07 6.42
N MET A 431 -1.25 -25.98 6.79
CA MET A 431 -2.66 -25.97 6.40
C MET A 431 -3.53 -25.69 7.62
N TRP A 432 -4.70 -25.08 7.45
CA TRP A 432 -5.60 -24.82 8.59
C TRP A 432 -6.06 -26.08 9.32
N THR A 433 -6.04 -27.22 8.64
CA THR A 433 -6.27 -28.54 9.25
C THR A 433 -5.22 -28.87 10.30
N ASP A 434 -3.98 -28.43 10.12
CA ASP A 434 -2.86 -28.72 11.04
C ASP A 434 -3.07 -27.98 12.36
N ILE A 435 -3.50 -26.70 12.29
CA ILE A 435 -3.87 -25.91 13.46
C ILE A 435 -5.07 -26.53 14.19
N ALA A 436 -6.10 -26.97 13.45
CA ALA A 436 -7.29 -27.58 14.04
C ALA A 436 -6.97 -28.93 14.73
N GLN A 437 -6.11 -29.75 14.13
CA GLN A 437 -5.71 -31.05 14.69
C GLN A 437 -4.84 -30.92 15.95
N ASN A 438 -4.05 -29.85 16.05
CA ASN A 438 -3.16 -29.63 17.19
C ASN A 438 -3.85 -29.04 18.45
N ASP A 439 -5.11 -28.61 18.34
CA ASP A 439 -5.92 -28.00 19.39
C ASP A 439 -5.13 -27.03 20.29
N LEU A 440 -5.01 -25.77 19.86
CA LEU A 440 -4.18 -24.78 20.54
C LEU A 440 -4.73 -24.29 21.90
N ASN A 441 -5.80 -24.88 22.44
CA ASN A 441 -6.31 -24.58 23.79
C ASN A 441 -5.24 -24.79 24.88
N TRP A 442 -4.33 -25.75 24.69
CA TRP A 442 -3.22 -25.96 25.63
C TRP A 442 -2.26 -24.75 25.66
N LEU A 443 -2.06 -24.08 24.51
CA LEU A 443 -1.21 -22.91 24.40
C LEU A 443 -1.85 -21.71 25.12
N ALA A 444 -3.15 -21.52 24.95
CA ALA A 444 -3.92 -20.52 25.68
C ALA A 444 -3.77 -20.71 27.20
N ALA A 445 -4.02 -21.93 27.69
CA ALA A 445 -3.94 -22.25 29.11
C ALA A 445 -2.55 -22.01 29.72
N ILE A 446 -1.46 -22.37 29.01
CA ILE A 446 -0.11 -22.13 29.52
C ILE A 446 0.29 -20.65 29.44
N THR A 447 -0.18 -19.92 28.43
CA THR A 447 0.04 -18.47 28.30
C THR A 447 -0.61 -17.71 29.45
N GLU A 448 -1.83 -18.09 29.82
CA GLU A 448 -2.54 -17.56 31.00
C GLU A 448 -1.83 -17.95 32.31
N ALA A 449 -1.53 -19.24 32.50
CA ALA A 449 -0.89 -19.75 33.72
C ALA A 449 0.50 -19.15 33.99
N THR A 450 1.19 -18.65 32.95
CA THR A 450 2.50 -17.98 33.07
C THR A 450 2.41 -16.45 33.13
N GLY A 451 1.19 -15.90 33.19
CA GLY A 451 0.93 -14.46 33.30
C GLY A 451 1.38 -13.68 32.07
N ARG A 452 1.33 -14.30 30.88
CA ARG A 452 1.73 -13.68 29.61
C ARG A 452 0.56 -13.29 28.71
N TRP A 453 -0.66 -13.67 29.09
CA TRP A 453 -1.87 -13.22 28.43
C TRP A 453 -2.04 -11.70 28.61
N GLN A 454 -2.19 -10.96 27.51
CA GLN A 454 -2.47 -9.53 27.55
C GLN A 454 -3.75 -9.19 26.80
N GLU A 455 -4.72 -8.63 27.51
CA GLU A 455 -5.91 -8.07 26.90
C GLU A 455 -5.66 -6.62 26.47
N GLY A 456 -6.09 -6.26 25.25
CA GLY A 456 -6.37 -4.86 24.88
C GLY A 456 -5.17 -3.90 24.87
N ARG A 457 -3.97 -4.35 24.46
CA ARG A 457 -2.73 -3.53 24.51
C ARG A 457 -2.82 -2.17 23.79
N PHE A 458 -3.72 -2.04 22.81
CA PHE A 458 -3.96 -0.81 22.02
C PHE A 458 -5.35 -0.18 22.21
N SER A 459 -6.21 -0.69 23.11
CA SER A 459 -7.54 -0.11 23.32
C SER A 459 -7.43 1.23 24.05
N THR A 460 -7.60 2.33 23.31
CA THR A 460 -7.89 3.66 23.87
C THR A 460 -9.38 3.75 24.19
N GLY A 461 -9.71 4.41 25.31
CA GLY A 461 -11.04 4.41 25.92
C GLY A 461 -12.19 4.80 24.98
N GLY A 462 -13.22 3.96 24.91
CA GLY A 462 -14.46 4.21 24.19
C GLY A 462 -15.47 4.97 25.07
N ALA A 463 -15.97 6.07 24.53
CA ALA A 463 -17.14 6.77 25.02
C ALA A 463 -18.39 5.89 24.82
N GLU A 464 -19.19 5.77 25.87
CA GLU A 464 -20.57 5.27 25.81
C GLU A 464 -21.45 6.29 25.07
N ASP A 465 -22.27 5.83 24.13
CA ASP A 465 -23.67 6.30 24.05
C ASP A 465 -24.51 5.34 23.21
N GLY A 466 -25.51 4.74 23.86
CA GLY A 466 -26.57 3.96 23.24
C GLY A 466 -27.81 4.84 22.97
N GLY A 467 -28.49 4.58 21.86
CA GLY A 467 -29.77 5.23 21.55
C GLY A 467 -30.57 4.47 20.49
N SER A 468 -31.64 3.81 20.92
CA SER A 468 -32.55 2.96 20.13
C SER A 468 -33.45 3.73 19.17
N LEU A 469 -33.72 3.15 18.01
CA LEU A 469 -34.73 3.61 17.03
C LEU A 469 -36.06 2.85 17.21
N GLY A 470 -37.16 3.60 17.29
CA GLY A 470 -38.55 3.13 17.27
C GLY A 470 -39.27 3.51 15.98
N ALA A 471 -40.04 2.56 15.45
CA ALA A 471 -40.75 2.60 14.18
C ALA A 471 -42.08 3.41 14.20
N GLY A 472 -42.55 3.83 13.02
CA GLY A 472 -43.90 4.35 12.80
C GLY A 472 -44.32 4.31 11.33
N VAL A 473 -45.32 3.50 11.01
CA VAL A 473 -45.90 3.24 9.68
C VAL A 473 -47.01 4.24 9.35
N GLY A 474 -47.15 4.63 8.08
CA GLY A 474 -48.32 5.36 7.58
C GLY A 474 -48.46 5.29 6.05
N SER A 475 -49.51 4.62 5.59
CA SER A 475 -49.92 4.33 4.21
C SER A 475 -50.67 5.48 3.51
N SER A 476 -50.64 5.57 2.17
CA SER A 476 -51.82 5.45 1.27
C SER A 476 -51.61 6.02 -0.15
N THR A 477 -51.89 5.18 -1.18
CA THR A 477 -52.66 5.39 -2.45
C THR A 477 -52.57 6.73 -3.23
N GLY A 478 -52.51 6.83 -4.56
CA GLY A 478 -52.62 5.89 -5.70
C GLY A 478 -52.90 6.67 -7.03
N MET A 479 -52.72 6.00 -8.18
CA MET A 479 -53.25 6.27 -9.56
C MET A 479 -52.94 7.63 -10.24
N GLY A 480 -52.71 7.78 -11.55
CA GLY A 480 -52.68 6.87 -12.71
C GLY A 480 -52.56 7.68 -14.03
N ASP A 481 -51.79 7.10 -14.98
CA ASP A 481 -51.95 7.00 -16.45
C ASP A 481 -51.98 8.17 -17.48
N ALA A 482 -51.37 7.79 -18.62
CA ALA A 482 -51.63 8.09 -20.05
C ALA A 482 -50.99 9.36 -20.67
N ALA A 483 -49.98 9.22 -21.55
CA ALA A 483 -50.00 8.88 -23.00
C ALA A 483 -50.47 10.09 -23.87
N ALA A 484 -49.98 10.39 -25.08
CA ALA A 484 -49.28 9.64 -26.13
C ALA A 484 -48.64 10.63 -27.15
N GLU A 485 -47.77 10.09 -28.02
CA GLU A 485 -47.59 10.37 -29.47
C GLU A 485 -47.46 11.83 -30.01
N GLY A 486 -46.58 12.20 -30.95
CA GLY A 486 -45.71 11.47 -31.87
C GLY A 486 -45.49 12.32 -33.15
N ILE A 487 -44.38 12.05 -33.87
CA ILE A 487 -44.13 12.31 -35.31
C ILE A 487 -43.85 13.79 -35.68
N GLY A 488 -42.85 14.22 -36.47
CA GLY A 488 -41.79 13.58 -37.25
C GLY A 488 -41.26 14.56 -38.34
N ARG A 489 -40.07 14.25 -38.91
CA ARG A 489 -39.47 14.71 -40.20
C ARG A 489 -38.43 15.87 -40.25
N THR A 490 -37.14 15.45 -40.26
CA THR A 490 -36.08 15.60 -41.31
C THR A 490 -35.90 16.90 -42.11
N ARG A 491 -34.67 17.48 -42.14
CA ARG A 491 -33.57 17.31 -43.15
C ARG A 491 -32.49 18.42 -43.04
N GLY A 492 -31.21 18.09 -43.30
CA GLY A 492 -30.22 19.05 -43.83
C GLY A 492 -28.82 18.99 -43.19
N ASP A 493 -27.89 18.30 -43.87
CA ASP A 493 -26.46 18.13 -43.53
C ASP A 493 -25.61 19.40 -43.73
N VAL A 494 -24.57 19.57 -42.89
CA VAL A 494 -23.29 20.23 -43.23
C VAL A 494 -22.16 19.47 -42.52
N GLN A 495 -21.13 19.06 -43.29
CA GLN A 495 -19.93 18.35 -42.83
C GLN A 495 -18.87 19.31 -42.26
N GLY A 496 -18.18 18.88 -41.20
CA GLY A 496 -16.92 19.46 -40.69
C GLY A 496 -16.15 18.44 -39.83
N GLY A 497 -14.85 18.26 -40.14
CA GLY A 497 -13.88 17.25 -39.68
C GLY A 497 -13.87 16.82 -38.20
N GLY A 498 -13.87 15.50 -37.98
CA GLY A 498 -13.86 14.83 -36.68
C GLY A 498 -12.51 14.26 -36.27
N GLY A 499 -12.37 14.05 -34.95
CA GLY A 499 -11.44 13.06 -34.36
C GLY A 499 -11.98 11.64 -34.56
N ASP A 500 -11.07 10.67 -34.55
CA ASP A 500 -11.26 9.25 -34.93
C ASP A 500 -12.17 8.39 -34.01
N GLY A 501 -13.22 8.99 -33.42
CA GLY A 501 -14.29 8.23 -32.79
C GLY A 501 -15.16 7.57 -33.86
N LYS A 502 -15.23 6.25 -33.89
CA LYS A 502 -16.13 5.55 -34.82
C LYS A 502 -17.59 5.97 -34.53
N PRO A 503 -18.35 6.48 -35.52
CA PRO A 503 -19.73 6.91 -35.31
C PRO A 503 -20.58 5.76 -34.76
N GLY A 504 -21.13 5.93 -33.55
CA GLY A 504 -21.90 4.91 -32.83
C GLY A 504 -21.27 4.36 -31.54
N GLU A 505 -20.04 4.75 -31.18
CA GLU A 505 -19.40 4.28 -29.93
C GLU A 505 -19.35 5.32 -28.79
N VAL A 506 -19.59 6.61 -29.07
CA VAL A 506 -19.48 7.71 -28.10
C VAL A 506 -20.65 7.77 -27.11
N VAL A 507 -20.35 7.89 -25.82
CA VAL A 507 -21.33 8.18 -24.75
C VAL A 507 -21.30 9.65 -24.40
N ALA A 508 -22.46 10.32 -24.40
CA ALA A 508 -22.56 11.72 -24.00
C ALA A 508 -23.04 11.89 -22.55
N TYR A 509 -22.32 12.67 -21.75
CA TYR A 509 -22.58 12.91 -20.34
C TYR A 509 -23.08 14.33 -20.11
N PHE A 510 -24.27 14.47 -19.52
CA PHE A 510 -24.91 15.77 -19.31
C PHE A 510 -24.91 16.12 -17.83
N SER A 511 -24.42 17.32 -17.50
CA SER A 511 -24.48 17.87 -16.15
C SER A 511 -24.59 19.39 -16.17
N ALA A 512 -25.42 19.97 -15.30
CA ALA A 512 -25.55 21.43 -15.17
C ALA A 512 -24.34 22.07 -14.47
N GLU A 513 -23.60 21.28 -13.69
CA GLU A 513 -22.34 21.66 -13.03
C GLU A 513 -21.26 20.59 -13.26
N ILE A 514 -20.01 21.02 -13.53
CA ILE A 514 -18.85 20.13 -13.73
C ILE A 514 -17.61 20.74 -13.08
N GLY A 515 -17.11 20.13 -12.01
CA GLY A 515 -15.92 20.55 -11.28
C GLY A 515 -14.61 20.12 -11.96
N LEU A 516 -14.14 20.87 -12.96
CA LEU A 516 -12.87 20.58 -13.63
C LEU A 516 -11.69 21.31 -13.00
N ARG A 517 -11.86 22.62 -12.75
CA ARG A 517 -10.81 23.54 -12.27
C ARG A 517 -11.41 24.60 -11.35
N SER A 518 -10.59 25.16 -10.45
CA SER A 518 -11.02 26.22 -9.52
C SER A 518 -11.19 27.59 -10.18
N ASP A 519 -10.57 27.82 -11.34
CA ASP A 519 -10.63 29.07 -12.12
C ASP A 519 -11.70 29.04 -13.23
N LEU A 520 -12.36 27.91 -13.45
CA LEU A 520 -13.48 27.75 -14.37
C LEU A 520 -14.81 27.73 -13.58
N PRO A 521 -15.68 28.75 -13.74
CA PRO A 521 -16.88 28.89 -12.92
C PRO A 521 -18.05 28.08 -13.45
N THR A 522 -18.00 26.78 -13.24
CA THR A 522 -19.04 25.81 -13.59
C THR A 522 -19.89 25.37 -12.40
N TYR A 523 -19.64 25.98 -11.23
CA TYR A 523 -20.20 25.64 -9.92
C TYR A 523 -19.77 24.23 -9.45
N SER A 524 -19.55 24.11 -8.14
CA SER A 524 -18.95 22.92 -7.54
C SER A 524 -19.67 22.56 -6.24
N GLY A 525 -20.97 22.23 -6.33
CA GLY A 525 -21.58 21.39 -5.31
C GLY A 525 -20.89 20.01 -5.30
N GLY A 526 -21.21 19.17 -4.32
CA GLY A 526 -20.64 17.82 -4.24
C GLY A 526 -20.89 16.97 -5.49
N LEU A 527 -21.97 17.24 -6.24
CA LEU A 527 -22.33 16.53 -7.47
C LEU A 527 -21.59 17.06 -8.70
N GLY A 528 -21.32 18.37 -8.78
CA GLY A 528 -20.42 18.93 -9.78
C GLY A 528 -19.00 18.36 -9.70
N VAL A 529 -18.47 18.16 -8.49
CA VAL A 529 -17.16 17.49 -8.30
C VAL A 529 -17.21 16.05 -8.82
N LEU A 530 -18.26 15.30 -8.50
CA LEU A 530 -18.46 13.94 -9.01
C LEU A 530 -18.52 13.88 -10.54
N ALA A 531 -19.23 14.82 -11.18
CA ALA A 531 -19.28 14.93 -12.63
C ALA A 531 -17.90 15.17 -13.25
N GLY A 532 -17.08 16.03 -12.62
CA GLY A 532 -15.70 16.25 -13.02
C GLY A 532 -14.84 14.98 -12.89
N ASP A 533 -15.02 14.21 -11.83
CA ASP A 533 -14.30 12.96 -11.60
C ASP A 533 -14.68 11.88 -12.61
N HIS A 534 -15.96 11.76 -12.98
CA HIS A 534 -16.40 10.86 -14.05
C HIS A 534 -15.72 11.16 -15.39
N ILE A 535 -15.61 12.44 -15.75
CA ILE A 535 -14.96 12.89 -16.99
C ILE A 535 -13.47 12.57 -16.99
N LYS A 536 -12.76 12.89 -15.89
CA LYS A 536 -11.34 12.58 -15.74
C LYS A 536 -11.07 11.07 -15.79
N ALA A 537 -11.90 10.28 -15.11
CA ALA A 537 -11.80 8.83 -15.13
C ALA A 537 -12.10 8.23 -16.52
N ALA A 538 -12.98 8.85 -17.31
CA ALA A 538 -13.23 8.45 -18.69
C ALA A 538 -12.02 8.74 -19.58
N ALA A 539 -11.38 9.91 -19.42
CA ALA A 539 -10.13 10.25 -20.11
C ALA A 539 -8.99 9.29 -19.72
N ASP A 540 -8.82 8.98 -18.43
CA ASP A 540 -7.81 8.02 -17.94
C ASP A 540 -7.98 6.62 -18.53
N LYS A 541 -9.22 6.24 -18.89
CA LYS A 541 -9.53 4.96 -19.51
C LYS A 541 -9.56 4.99 -21.05
N GLY A 542 -9.36 6.16 -21.66
CA GLY A 542 -9.46 6.34 -23.11
C GLY A 542 -10.84 5.95 -23.66
N LEU A 543 -11.92 6.28 -22.93
CA LEU A 543 -13.28 5.96 -23.37
C LEU A 543 -13.75 6.98 -24.42
N ASP A 544 -14.49 6.51 -25.42
CA ASP A 544 -15.24 7.35 -26.34
C ASP A 544 -16.37 8.09 -25.59
N PHE A 545 -16.03 9.27 -25.07
CA PHE A 545 -16.85 10.00 -24.10
C PHE A 545 -16.80 11.49 -24.36
N VAL A 546 -17.93 12.17 -24.24
CA VAL A 546 -18.04 13.63 -24.37
C VAL A 546 -18.97 14.16 -23.29
N ALA A 547 -18.61 15.27 -22.64
CA ALA A 547 -19.47 15.91 -21.66
C ALA A 547 -20.09 17.20 -22.18
N VAL A 548 -21.29 17.54 -21.70
CA VAL A 548 -22.01 18.76 -22.07
C VAL A 548 -22.50 19.48 -20.81
N THR A 549 -22.28 20.78 -20.75
CA THR A 549 -22.69 21.66 -19.66
C THR A 549 -23.02 23.08 -20.12
N LEU A 550 -23.44 23.94 -19.19
CA LEU A 550 -23.73 25.35 -19.44
C LEU A 550 -22.50 26.21 -19.11
N LEU A 551 -22.29 27.28 -19.88
CA LEU A 551 -21.30 28.30 -19.55
C LEU A 551 -21.93 29.37 -18.66
N TYR A 552 -21.33 29.63 -17.49
CA TYR A 552 -21.73 30.74 -16.63
C TYR A 552 -20.73 31.91 -16.71
N ARG A 553 -21.22 33.10 -17.05
CA ARG A 553 -20.45 34.33 -17.23
C ARG A 553 -20.17 35.08 -15.92
N ARG A 554 -20.66 34.59 -14.78
CA ARG A 554 -20.33 35.13 -13.46
C ARG A 554 -19.71 34.04 -12.59
N GLY A 555 -18.51 34.33 -12.08
CA GLY A 555 -17.71 33.47 -11.23
C GLY A 555 -18.30 33.22 -9.85
N TYR A 556 -17.57 32.46 -9.03
CA TYR A 556 -17.98 32.10 -7.67
C TYR A 556 -18.31 33.33 -6.82
N GLY A 557 -19.40 33.23 -6.04
CA GLY A 557 -19.83 34.27 -5.12
C GLY A 557 -18.76 34.57 -4.09
N ARG A 558 -18.39 35.84 -3.96
CA ARG A 558 -17.53 36.34 -2.88
C ARG A 558 -18.40 37.08 -1.89
N GLN A 559 -18.45 36.57 -0.67
CA GLN A 559 -19.17 37.19 0.43
C GLN A 559 -18.31 38.29 1.05
N HIS A 560 -18.96 39.42 1.34
CA HIS A 560 -18.37 40.56 2.02
C HIS A 560 -19.24 40.90 3.22
N LEU A 561 -18.62 41.25 4.34
CA LEU A 561 -19.30 41.85 5.47
C LEU A 561 -18.97 43.34 5.47
N ASP A 562 -19.99 44.19 5.46
CA ASP A 562 -19.78 45.62 5.65
C ASP A 562 -19.51 45.96 7.13
N GLY A 563 -19.21 47.24 7.40
CA GLY A 563 -18.90 47.72 8.75
C GLY A 563 -20.06 47.63 9.75
N ASP A 564 -21.28 47.39 9.26
CA ASP A 564 -22.49 47.18 10.08
C ASP A 564 -22.81 45.67 10.23
N GLY A 565 -21.96 44.79 9.73
CA GLY A 565 -22.15 43.33 9.76
C GLY A 565 -23.16 42.81 8.73
N ARG A 566 -23.54 43.61 7.73
CA ARG A 566 -24.42 43.14 6.65
C ARG A 566 -23.62 42.37 5.62
N GLN A 567 -24.12 41.18 5.29
CA GLN A 567 -23.55 40.35 4.24
C GLN A 567 -24.00 40.83 2.86
N THR A 568 -23.04 41.04 1.97
CA THR A 568 -23.25 41.30 0.54
C THR A 568 -22.47 40.29 -0.29
N GLU A 569 -22.87 40.07 -1.55
CA GLU A 569 -22.21 39.12 -2.44
C GLU A 569 -21.86 39.78 -3.77
N THR A 570 -20.64 39.53 -4.25
CA THR A 570 -20.21 39.93 -5.59
C THR A 570 -19.84 38.70 -6.41
N PHE A 571 -20.19 38.71 -7.69
CA PHE A 571 -19.88 37.64 -8.63
C PHE A 571 -19.04 38.23 -9.75
N PRO A 572 -17.72 37.94 -9.81
CA PRO A 572 -16.84 38.52 -10.82
C PRO A 572 -17.23 38.04 -12.22
N ALA A 573 -17.04 38.87 -13.25
CA ALA A 573 -17.28 38.43 -14.63
C ALA A 573 -16.24 37.39 -15.06
N PHE A 574 -16.66 36.43 -15.89
CA PHE A 574 -15.81 35.39 -16.46
C PHE A 574 -15.71 35.52 -17.98
N ASP A 575 -14.49 35.52 -18.49
CA ASP A 575 -14.19 35.51 -19.93
C ASP A 575 -13.74 34.10 -20.37
N PRO A 576 -14.57 33.34 -21.10
CA PRO A 576 -14.28 31.96 -21.49
C PRO A 576 -13.05 31.84 -22.37
N ARG A 577 -12.66 32.88 -23.11
CA ARG A 577 -11.49 32.87 -24.02
C ARG A 577 -10.16 32.64 -23.30
N THR A 578 -10.16 32.80 -21.97
CA THR A 578 -8.97 32.58 -21.15
C THR A 578 -8.67 31.10 -20.91
N ILE A 579 -9.67 30.21 -21.07
CA ILE A 579 -9.56 28.78 -20.72
C ILE A 579 -10.14 27.87 -21.82
N LEU A 580 -11.22 28.30 -22.48
CA LEU A 580 -12.00 27.50 -23.42
C LEU A 580 -11.68 27.86 -24.88
N GLU A 581 -11.73 26.86 -25.75
CA GLU A 581 -11.65 27.00 -27.20
C GLU A 581 -13.03 27.38 -27.77
N ASP A 582 -13.08 28.41 -28.63
CA ASP A 582 -14.29 28.75 -29.39
C ASP A 582 -14.40 27.82 -30.61
N THR A 583 -15.46 27.01 -30.67
CA THR A 583 -15.66 26.07 -31.79
C THR A 583 -16.10 26.76 -33.09
N GLY A 584 -16.50 28.03 -33.02
CA GLY A 584 -17.10 28.75 -34.15
C GLY A 584 -18.56 28.36 -34.44
N ILE A 585 -19.11 27.38 -33.73
CA ILE A 585 -20.44 26.82 -34.00
C ILE A 585 -21.49 27.44 -33.07
N ASP A 586 -22.56 27.93 -33.69
CA ASP A 586 -23.77 28.38 -32.99
C ASP A 586 -24.90 27.36 -33.19
N ILE A 587 -25.68 27.13 -32.14
CA ILE A 587 -26.95 26.41 -32.21
C ILE A 587 -28.10 27.36 -31.91
N SER A 588 -29.29 27.01 -32.41
CA SER A 588 -30.53 27.68 -32.03
C SER A 588 -31.62 26.70 -31.60
N ILE A 589 -32.34 27.06 -30.55
CA ILE A 589 -33.50 26.32 -30.04
C ILE A 589 -34.70 27.24 -29.84
N PRO A 590 -35.93 26.79 -30.12
CA PRO A 590 -37.12 27.59 -29.83
C PRO A 590 -37.37 27.65 -28.33
N LEU A 591 -37.47 28.86 -27.76
CA LEU A 591 -37.76 29.10 -26.35
C LEU A 591 -38.50 30.44 -26.18
N ASP A 592 -39.54 30.48 -25.34
CA ASP A 592 -40.37 31.68 -25.09
C ASP A 592 -40.96 32.32 -26.37
N GLY A 593 -41.32 31.49 -27.36
CA GLY A 593 -41.84 31.97 -28.65
C GLY A 593 -40.81 32.66 -29.55
N LYS A 594 -39.51 32.57 -29.22
CA LYS A 594 -38.38 33.12 -29.99
C LYS A 594 -37.28 32.07 -30.15
N SER A 595 -36.23 32.40 -30.90
CA SER A 595 -35.01 31.58 -30.94
C SER A 595 -34.07 32.00 -29.81
N LEU A 596 -33.64 31.01 -29.01
CA LEU A 596 -32.48 31.12 -28.13
C LEU A 596 -31.26 30.60 -28.91
N TYR A 597 -30.25 31.44 -29.05
CA TYR A 597 -28.96 31.12 -29.66
C TYR A 597 -27.95 30.75 -28.58
N SER A 598 -27.05 29.81 -28.88
CA SER A 598 -25.96 29.46 -27.99
C SER A 598 -24.69 29.21 -28.78
N ARG A 599 -23.61 29.89 -28.41
CA ARG A 599 -22.25 29.60 -28.89
C ARG A 599 -21.75 28.34 -28.17
N ILE A 600 -21.06 27.46 -28.88
CA ILE A 600 -20.43 26.28 -28.27
C ILE A 600 -18.95 26.55 -28.02
N TRP A 601 -18.52 26.37 -26.77
CA TRP A 601 -17.12 26.36 -26.38
C TRP A 601 -16.69 24.94 -26.01
N LYS A 602 -15.39 24.65 -26.13
CA LYS A 602 -14.82 23.34 -25.82
C LYS A 602 -13.67 23.47 -24.83
N TYR A 603 -13.58 22.50 -23.92
CA TYR A 603 -12.40 22.24 -23.10
C TYR A 603 -12.04 20.77 -23.21
N THR A 604 -10.81 20.45 -23.59
CA THR A 604 -10.35 19.06 -23.67
C THR A 604 -9.66 18.68 -22.36
N VAL A 605 -10.19 17.66 -21.69
CA VAL A 605 -9.57 17.02 -20.54
C VAL A 605 -8.60 15.98 -21.06
N GLU A 606 -7.31 16.31 -20.99
CA GLU A 606 -6.22 15.40 -21.36
C GLU A 606 -5.80 14.55 -20.17
N SER A 607 -5.73 13.23 -20.37
CA SER A 607 -5.16 12.29 -19.42
C SER A 607 -3.67 12.08 -19.69
N GLU A 608 -2.91 11.91 -18.62
CA GLU A 608 -1.50 11.51 -18.70
C GLU A 608 -1.28 10.09 -19.21
N PHE A 609 -2.34 9.28 -19.30
CA PHE A 609 -2.32 7.97 -19.93
C PHE A 609 -2.57 8.03 -21.45
N GLY A 610 -2.71 9.24 -22.01
CA GLY A 610 -2.87 9.49 -23.45
C GLY A 610 -4.31 9.45 -23.96
N GLY A 611 -5.31 9.39 -23.07
CA GLY A 611 -6.72 9.52 -23.42
C GLY A 611 -7.24 10.94 -23.25
N GLU A 612 -8.27 11.32 -24.00
CA GLU A 612 -8.82 12.68 -24.01
C GLU A 612 -10.35 12.64 -23.96
N VAL A 613 -10.95 13.60 -23.27
CA VAL A 613 -12.40 13.78 -23.24
C VAL A 613 -12.75 15.25 -23.42
N ASP A 614 -13.56 15.54 -24.43
CA ASP A 614 -14.07 16.88 -24.68
C ASP A 614 -15.25 17.22 -23.75
N VAL A 615 -15.23 18.45 -23.22
CA VAL A 615 -16.31 19.05 -22.46
C VAL A 615 -16.83 20.27 -23.21
N LEU A 616 -18.10 20.21 -23.60
CA LEU A 616 -18.78 21.23 -24.38
C LEU A 616 -19.58 22.17 -23.47
N PHE A 617 -19.49 23.47 -23.73
CA PHE A 617 -20.12 24.51 -22.94
C PHE A 617 -21.07 25.33 -23.81
N LEU A 618 -22.33 25.41 -23.37
CA LEU A 618 -23.37 26.19 -24.04
C LEU A 618 -23.43 27.61 -23.46
N ASP A 619 -23.09 28.60 -24.28
CA ASP A 619 -23.02 30.00 -23.89
C ASP A 619 -24.12 30.85 -24.52
N THR A 620 -24.98 31.43 -23.66
CA THR A 620 -26.08 32.30 -24.09
C THR A 620 -25.67 33.76 -24.29
N ALA A 621 -24.41 34.12 -24.04
CA ALA A 621 -23.88 35.45 -24.35
C ALA A 621 -23.71 35.64 -25.86
N HIS A 622 -24.83 35.65 -26.58
CA HIS A 622 -24.93 35.77 -28.03
C HIS A 622 -25.61 37.09 -28.42
N PRO A 623 -25.14 37.81 -29.46
CA PRO A 623 -25.69 39.11 -29.85
C PRO A 623 -27.17 39.07 -30.26
N ASP A 624 -27.62 37.94 -30.81
CA ASP A 624 -29.01 37.75 -31.24
C ASP A 624 -29.97 37.33 -30.12
N ASN A 625 -29.47 37.14 -28.89
CA ASN A 625 -30.31 36.78 -27.76
C ASN A 625 -30.98 38.01 -27.13
N SER A 626 -32.22 37.81 -26.69
CA SER A 626 -32.88 38.80 -25.83
C SER A 626 -32.14 38.93 -24.48
N PRO A 627 -32.26 40.07 -23.76
CA PRO A 627 -31.63 40.22 -22.44
C PRO A 627 -31.99 39.10 -21.45
N ILE A 628 -33.22 38.59 -21.53
CA ILE A 628 -33.70 37.46 -20.71
C ILE A 628 -32.95 36.17 -21.06
N HIS A 629 -32.77 35.91 -22.35
CA HIS A 629 -32.04 34.74 -22.86
C HIS A 629 -30.54 34.82 -22.57
N SER A 630 -29.92 35.98 -22.76
CA SER A 630 -28.52 36.20 -22.38
C SER A 630 -28.30 36.01 -20.88
N ALA A 631 -29.28 36.39 -20.04
CA ALA A 631 -29.18 36.24 -18.60
C ALA A 631 -29.18 34.78 -18.11
N LEU A 632 -29.64 33.81 -18.92
CA LEU A 632 -29.64 32.38 -18.56
C LEU A 632 -28.21 31.86 -18.26
N GLY A 633 -27.21 32.32 -18.99
CA GLY A 633 -25.80 32.03 -18.75
C GLY A 633 -25.16 32.88 -17.65
N SER A 634 -25.93 33.53 -16.77
CA SER A 634 -25.32 34.35 -15.70
C SER A 634 -24.76 33.48 -14.57
N ARG A 635 -25.59 32.60 -13.99
CA ARG A 635 -25.29 31.79 -12.79
C ARG A 635 -26.12 30.51 -12.78
N LEU A 636 -25.59 29.44 -12.18
CA LEU A 636 -26.35 28.21 -11.91
C LEU A 636 -27.49 28.50 -10.93
N TYR A 637 -28.71 28.06 -11.26
CA TYR A 637 -29.94 28.27 -10.48
C TYR A 637 -30.21 29.73 -10.07
N GLY A 638 -29.67 30.71 -10.81
CA GLY A 638 -29.99 32.11 -10.57
C GLY A 638 -31.43 32.42 -11.00
N GLY A 639 -32.19 33.15 -10.18
CA GLY A 639 -33.57 33.53 -10.50
C GLY A 639 -34.61 32.65 -9.80
N GLY A 640 -35.73 32.40 -10.46
CA GLY A 640 -36.81 31.52 -9.97
C GLY A 640 -36.97 30.26 -10.83
N ASP A 641 -38.02 29.48 -10.56
CA ASP A 641 -38.28 28.18 -11.23
C ASP A 641 -38.29 28.28 -12.76
N GLU A 642 -38.78 29.39 -13.31
CA GLU A 642 -38.79 29.56 -14.75
C GLU A 642 -37.38 29.70 -15.36
N THR A 643 -36.42 30.31 -14.64
CA THR A 643 -35.04 30.40 -15.12
C THR A 643 -34.38 29.03 -15.11
N ARG A 644 -34.64 28.25 -14.05
CA ARG A 644 -34.16 26.87 -13.93
C ARG A 644 -34.66 26.00 -15.08
N ILE A 645 -35.97 25.98 -15.34
CA ILE A 645 -36.54 25.17 -16.45
C ILE A 645 -35.95 25.58 -17.81
N ARG A 646 -35.71 26.88 -18.03
CA ARG A 646 -35.07 27.37 -19.27
C ARG A 646 -33.61 26.91 -19.41
N GLN A 647 -32.86 26.89 -18.30
CA GLN A 647 -31.49 26.34 -18.27
C GLN A 647 -31.48 24.82 -18.53
N GLU A 648 -32.38 24.08 -17.91
CA GLU A 648 -32.55 22.63 -18.12
C GLU A 648 -32.93 22.32 -19.58
N TYR A 649 -33.82 23.13 -20.16
CA TYR A 649 -34.20 23.02 -21.57
C TYR A 649 -33.01 23.27 -22.50
N LEU A 650 -32.21 24.31 -22.23
CA LEU A 650 -30.98 24.59 -22.98
C LEU A 650 -29.96 23.46 -22.84
N LEU A 651 -29.71 22.98 -21.63
CA LEU A 651 -28.76 21.89 -21.38
C LEU A 651 -29.17 20.61 -22.12
N GLY A 652 -30.43 20.20 -22.00
CA GLY A 652 -30.93 18.97 -22.60
C GLY A 652 -31.11 19.07 -24.12
N ILE A 653 -32.00 19.96 -24.59
CA ILE A 653 -32.29 20.09 -26.02
C ILE A 653 -31.10 20.71 -26.76
N GLY A 654 -30.55 21.80 -26.22
CA GLY A 654 -29.41 22.49 -26.82
C GLY A 654 -28.18 21.60 -26.85
N GLY A 655 -27.89 20.84 -25.79
CA GLY A 655 -26.74 19.96 -25.76
C GLY A 655 -26.79 18.82 -26.79
N ILE A 656 -27.96 18.21 -27.00
CA ILE A 656 -28.12 17.22 -28.09
C ILE A 656 -27.94 17.86 -29.47
N ARG A 657 -28.41 19.08 -29.67
CA ARG A 657 -28.20 19.82 -30.93
C ARG A 657 -26.75 20.23 -31.13
N ALA A 658 -26.04 20.58 -30.06
CA ALA A 658 -24.60 20.89 -30.10
C ALA A 658 -23.79 19.68 -30.56
N LEU A 659 -24.04 18.50 -29.98
CA LEU A 659 -23.38 17.25 -30.39
C LEU A 659 -23.60 16.95 -31.88
N LYS A 660 -24.84 17.13 -32.37
CA LYS A 660 -25.14 16.97 -33.80
C LYS A 660 -24.42 17.98 -34.69
N ALA A 661 -24.42 19.26 -34.29
CA ALA A 661 -23.77 20.32 -35.06
C ALA A 661 -22.25 20.12 -35.15
N LEU A 662 -21.65 19.49 -34.13
CA LEU A 662 -20.24 19.11 -34.09
C LEU A 662 -19.92 17.77 -34.76
N GLY A 663 -20.90 17.10 -35.37
CA GLY A 663 -20.69 15.80 -36.03
C GLY A 663 -20.54 14.61 -35.07
N ILE A 664 -20.79 14.79 -33.76
CA ILE A 664 -20.74 13.75 -32.74
C ILE A 664 -22.07 12.99 -32.73
N TRP A 665 -22.32 12.21 -33.79
CA TRP A 665 -23.57 11.46 -34.00
C TRP A 665 -23.37 10.24 -34.93
N PRO A 666 -24.07 9.11 -34.72
CA PRO A 666 -24.99 8.80 -33.62
C PRO A 666 -24.25 8.47 -32.31
N LEU A 667 -24.95 8.66 -31.19
CA LEU A 667 -24.44 8.31 -29.86
C LEU A 667 -24.69 6.82 -29.54
N LYS A 668 -23.80 6.22 -28.75
CA LYS A 668 -23.99 4.90 -28.15
C LYS A 668 -25.01 4.93 -27.00
N GLY A 669 -25.00 6.04 -26.26
CA GLY A 669 -25.84 6.26 -25.09
C GLY A 669 -25.67 7.66 -24.53
N ILE A 670 -26.52 8.01 -23.58
CA ILE A 670 -26.40 9.25 -22.81
C ILE A 670 -26.42 8.95 -21.32
N HIS A 671 -25.62 9.69 -20.57
CA HIS A 671 -25.65 9.68 -19.12
C HIS A 671 -26.20 11.01 -18.62
N LEU A 672 -27.20 10.96 -17.75
CA LEU A 672 -27.84 12.14 -17.17
C LEU A 672 -27.44 12.23 -15.70
N ASN A 673 -26.61 13.22 -15.38
CA ASN A 673 -26.31 13.56 -14.01
C ASN A 673 -27.42 14.48 -13.48
N GLU A 674 -28.26 13.92 -12.59
CA GLU A 674 -29.45 14.57 -12.02
C GLU A 674 -30.64 14.77 -13.00
N GLY A 675 -31.77 15.19 -12.44
CA GLY A 675 -33.01 15.45 -13.18
C GLY A 675 -32.94 16.66 -14.13
N HIS A 676 -31.95 17.55 -13.96
CA HIS A 676 -31.81 18.77 -14.77
C HIS A 676 -31.51 18.51 -16.25
N CYS A 677 -31.09 17.29 -16.57
CA CYS A 677 -30.75 16.88 -17.92
C CYS A 677 -31.91 16.15 -18.61
N ALA A 678 -33.10 16.06 -17.99
CA ALA A 678 -34.22 15.24 -18.47
C ALA A 678 -34.70 15.59 -19.89
N PHE A 679 -34.61 16.87 -20.29
CA PHE A 679 -34.96 17.30 -21.64
C PHE A 679 -34.10 16.63 -22.73
N ALA A 680 -32.88 16.17 -22.43
CA ALA A 680 -32.05 15.43 -23.38
C ALA A 680 -32.75 14.15 -23.87
N GLY A 681 -33.40 13.42 -22.96
CA GLY A 681 -34.17 12.21 -23.32
C GLY A 681 -35.34 12.52 -24.27
N LEU A 682 -36.00 13.66 -24.09
CA LEU A 682 -37.08 14.11 -24.99
C LEU A 682 -36.55 14.49 -26.38
N GLU A 683 -35.40 15.17 -26.46
CA GLU A 683 -34.80 15.43 -27.76
C GLU A 683 -34.36 14.13 -28.43
N MET A 684 -33.82 13.16 -27.70
CA MET A 684 -33.44 11.87 -28.28
C MET A 684 -34.64 11.12 -28.90
N LEU A 685 -35.81 11.11 -28.24
CA LEU A 685 -37.07 10.61 -28.85
C LEU A 685 -37.38 11.33 -30.16
N ARG A 686 -37.30 12.67 -30.14
CA ARG A 686 -37.55 13.51 -31.32
C ARG A 686 -36.57 13.21 -32.46
N GLN A 687 -35.36 12.80 -32.13
CA GLN A 687 -34.30 12.42 -33.06
C GLN A 687 -34.38 10.95 -33.53
N GLY A 688 -35.44 10.23 -33.15
CA GLY A 688 -35.78 8.92 -33.70
C GLY A 688 -35.40 7.72 -32.82
N TRP A 689 -34.91 7.94 -31.60
CA TRP A 689 -34.70 6.84 -30.64
C TRP A 689 -36.04 6.29 -30.17
N SER A 690 -36.14 4.96 -30.09
CA SER A 690 -37.30 4.30 -29.49
C SER A 690 -37.26 4.43 -27.95
N ARG A 691 -38.41 4.24 -27.30
CA ARG A 691 -38.47 4.18 -25.82
C ARG A 691 -37.59 3.06 -25.27
N GLU A 692 -37.48 1.94 -25.99
CA GLU A 692 -36.63 0.82 -25.62
C GLU A 692 -35.13 1.20 -25.69
N GLN A 693 -34.71 1.85 -26.78
CA GLN A 693 -33.33 2.34 -26.92
C GLN A 693 -32.97 3.35 -25.84
N LEU A 694 -33.90 4.21 -25.41
CA LEU A 694 -33.67 5.10 -24.28
C LEU A 694 -33.60 4.37 -22.95
N SER A 695 -34.44 3.36 -22.72
CA SER A 695 -34.39 2.58 -21.47
C SER A 695 -33.08 1.82 -21.28
N THR A 696 -32.43 1.39 -22.36
CA THR A 696 -31.14 0.67 -22.32
C THR A 696 -29.94 1.60 -22.48
N GLY A 697 -30.11 2.73 -23.18
CA GLY A 697 -29.04 3.66 -23.54
C GLY A 697 -28.94 4.89 -22.64
N ILE A 698 -29.91 5.14 -21.75
CA ILE A 698 -29.83 6.15 -20.70
C ILE A 698 -29.34 5.51 -19.40
N ARG A 699 -28.30 6.09 -18.80
CA ARG A 699 -27.91 5.83 -17.41
C ARG A 699 -28.16 7.11 -16.61
N CYS A 700 -28.94 7.03 -15.53
CA CYS A 700 -29.20 8.16 -14.63
C CYS A 700 -28.69 7.85 -13.23
N ASP A 701 -27.89 8.73 -12.66
CA ASP A 701 -27.63 8.75 -11.21
C ASP A 701 -28.73 9.57 -10.52
N PHE A 702 -29.90 8.96 -10.31
CA PHE A 702 -30.90 9.51 -9.39
C PHE A 702 -30.50 9.17 -7.94
N ARG A 703 -29.95 10.12 -7.20
CA ARG A 703 -30.07 10.06 -5.73
C ARG A 703 -31.50 10.47 -5.37
N ASN A 704 -32.35 9.47 -5.15
CA ASN A 704 -33.62 9.62 -4.45
C ASN A 704 -33.38 10.36 -3.13
N SER A 705 -33.77 11.63 -3.08
CA SER A 705 -34.35 12.23 -1.89
C SER A 705 -35.88 12.22 -1.99
N ALA A 706 -36.45 11.14 -2.52
CA ALA A 706 -37.81 10.64 -2.35
C ALA A 706 -37.99 9.43 -3.28
N GLY A 707 -38.58 8.35 -2.79
CA GLY A 707 -38.71 7.10 -3.55
C GLY A 707 -39.56 7.23 -4.82
N SER A 708 -39.16 6.43 -5.82
CA SER A 708 -39.87 6.01 -7.03
C SER A 708 -40.66 7.06 -7.81
N LEU A 709 -40.24 7.27 -9.06
CA LEU A 709 -41.15 7.20 -10.19
C LEU A 709 -40.50 6.26 -11.23
N ARG A 710 -41.24 5.21 -11.59
CA ARG A 710 -40.97 4.36 -12.76
C ARG A 710 -41.11 5.16 -14.04
#